data_AF-A0A937QT47-F1
#
_entry.id   AF-A0A937QT47-F1
#
_cell.length_a   1.000
_cell.length_b   1.000
_cell.length_c   1.000
_cell.angle_alpha   90.00
_cell.angle_beta   90.00
_cell.angle_gamma   90.00
#
_symmetry.space_group_name_H-M   'P 1'
#
loop_
_entity.id
_entity.type
_entity.pdbx_description
1 polymer ?
#
loop_
_entity_poly.entity_id
_entity_poly.type
_entity_poly.pdbx_seq_one_letter_code
_entity_poly.pdbx_strand_id
1 'polypeptide(L)'
;MRGKANHMRLLLCVLSLTWSAKAEYGGGTGEPNDSYLIYNAEQMDSIGAEHNDWDKHFKLMADIDLGAYAGTDFNIIGTGRLPSFSGTFDGGGHTISNFTYTSVDKRSVGLFGYIDDPKARISNLGLIDPNVDGGIGIAVGSLVGWLAQGTVTDCYAVNGSISGRSAVGGLVGNSSGTIRDCHATGNVAALYSVGGLVGYNRKSGGDDWSRNTGVVERCFSAGIVIGVGAVGGLVGTNNEGTVIGSSSTAGTTGGEDVGGLVGGNSGLVANSYSKCDVEGEDRVGGLVGRNDGVVIASSSHSSVNGAKEVSGLVGYNSLDGEIQNSYATGNVIGQEATGGLVGTNVSMQGGRAGVSLRTGKIRHCYSVAAVLGDNDTGGLIGRDDDGGSAGCFWDVEASGQSISAGGLGKTTAEMHVTETFVGAGWDFWGEAENGVDDIWAEPPEGGYPILWWQRSPLPELPLFSGGRGALDDPYLISTADELNSIGSNPRLMEAHFKLVNDVDLIGVELFGIASQWHPFSGTFDGNDHTISNFNHNSGGRDNVGLFGCVGHPDAEIKNLRLVGSTVDGRNSVGSLVGRLGAGSVVNCSVEGGLVGGRDNVGGLVGECNPAGIVTRCRSDCGIDGRDNTGGLVGRNSGILTGSYSKAGVTGRNAVGGLVGRNSPGEVLNSYAAGEVAGQWYVGGLVGSNSERSGRSPGIILNCYSATAMLAGYQTGGLVGASTAGGVYNSFWDIEASGRIVSWGGTGKTTAEMQTTGTFLDAGWDFVNETKNGTEDIWCICEEPDYPTFAGKGLPQ
;
A
#
# COMPACT_ATOMS: atom_id res chain seq x y z
N MET A 1 -47.09 -73.00 -0.73
CA MET A 1 -47.39 -73.51 0.63
C MET A 1 -46.16 -73.37 1.49
N ARG A 2 -46.38 -73.06 2.79
CA ARG A 2 -45.48 -73.16 3.96
C ARG A 2 -44.40 -74.26 3.80
N GLY A 3 -43.21 -74.21 4.35
CA GLY A 3 -42.59 -73.32 5.32
C GLY A 3 -41.28 -73.96 5.84
N LYS A 4 -40.37 -73.08 6.30
CA LYS A 4 -39.33 -73.21 7.34
C LYS A 4 -38.50 -74.52 7.46
N ALA A 5 -37.18 -74.35 7.32
CA ALA A 5 -36.18 -75.06 8.09
C ALA A 5 -35.32 -74.06 8.88
N ASN A 6 -35.28 -74.23 10.20
CA ASN A 6 -34.46 -73.49 11.17
C ASN A 6 -32.98 -73.81 10.97
N HIS A 7 -32.09 -72.80 11.05
CA HIS A 7 -30.70 -72.99 11.48
C HIS A 7 -30.33 -71.95 12.54
N MET A 8 -29.83 -72.50 13.63
CA MET A 8 -29.33 -71.92 14.88
C MET A 8 -28.22 -70.88 14.62
N ARG A 9 -28.26 -69.71 15.29
CA ARG A 9 -27.11 -68.80 15.37
C ARG A 9 -26.90 -68.29 16.79
N LEU A 10 -25.65 -68.48 17.23
CA LEU A 10 -25.00 -67.97 18.43
C LEU A 10 -25.28 -66.47 18.63
N LEU A 11 -25.62 -66.08 19.85
CA LEU A 11 -25.58 -64.69 20.31
C LEU A 11 -24.13 -64.35 20.68
N LEU A 12 -23.52 -63.41 19.95
CA LEU A 12 -22.26 -62.76 20.35
C LEU A 12 -22.63 -61.36 20.86
N CYS A 13 -22.54 -61.13 22.17
CA CYS A 13 -22.61 -59.79 22.76
C CYS A 13 -21.30 -59.05 22.47
N VAL A 14 -21.33 -58.07 21.57
CA VAL A 14 -20.25 -57.09 21.40
C VAL A 14 -20.62 -55.86 22.21
N LEU A 15 -19.93 -55.66 23.34
CA LEU A 15 -19.87 -54.39 24.06
C LEU A 15 -19.16 -53.38 23.16
N SER A 16 -19.91 -52.44 22.57
CA SER A 16 -19.35 -51.26 21.93
C SER A 16 -18.91 -50.27 23.01
N LEU A 17 -17.64 -50.34 23.41
CA LEU A 17 -16.95 -49.23 24.03
C LEU A 17 -16.74 -48.15 22.96
N THR A 18 -17.61 -47.15 22.93
CA THR A 18 -17.36 -45.92 22.17
C THR A 18 -16.26 -45.16 22.91
N TRP A 19 -15.06 -45.13 22.34
CA TRP A 19 -14.11 -44.08 22.70
C TRP A 19 -14.73 -42.76 22.22
N SER A 20 -15.16 -41.91 23.14
CA SER A 20 -15.37 -40.50 22.83
C SER A 20 -13.99 -39.93 22.55
N ALA A 21 -13.68 -39.62 21.30
CA ALA A 21 -12.57 -38.73 21.01
C ALA A 21 -12.86 -37.43 21.79
N LYS A 22 -11.91 -37.00 22.63
CA LYS A 22 -11.96 -35.66 23.24
C LYS A 22 -11.92 -34.69 22.05
N ALA A 23 -12.90 -33.80 21.91
CA ALA A 23 -12.83 -32.77 20.88
C ALA A 23 -11.57 -31.93 21.11
N GLU A 24 -10.76 -31.77 20.06
CA GLU A 24 -9.46 -31.08 20.08
C GLU A 24 -9.60 -29.61 20.44
N TYR A 25 -10.64 -28.97 19.91
CA TYR A 25 -11.06 -27.61 20.25
C TYR A 25 -12.44 -27.61 20.92
N GLY A 26 -12.91 -26.44 21.36
CA GLY A 26 -14.17 -26.27 22.08
C GLY A 26 -15.44 -26.31 21.20
N GLY A 27 -15.31 -26.50 19.89
CA GLY A 27 -16.38 -26.50 18.90
C GLY A 27 -15.94 -25.87 17.58
N GLY A 28 -16.83 -25.87 16.59
CA GLY A 28 -16.58 -25.35 15.23
C GLY A 28 -15.96 -26.38 14.29
N THR A 29 -15.97 -26.08 12.98
CA THR A 29 -15.31 -26.89 11.93
C THR A 29 -14.07 -26.22 11.35
N GLY A 30 -13.73 -25.01 11.81
CA GLY A 30 -12.62 -24.23 11.29
C GLY A 30 -12.91 -23.58 9.94
N GLU A 31 -14.17 -23.53 9.51
CA GLU A 31 -14.60 -22.90 8.25
C GLU A 31 -14.95 -21.41 8.49
N PRO A 32 -14.99 -20.54 7.45
CA PRO A 32 -15.14 -19.09 7.63
C PRO A 32 -16.35 -18.63 8.47
N ASN A 33 -17.45 -19.40 8.46
CA ASN A 33 -18.67 -19.12 9.21
C ASN A 33 -18.85 -20.03 10.45
N ASP A 34 -17.87 -20.87 10.74
CA ASP A 34 -17.90 -21.84 11.84
C ASP A 34 -16.47 -22.11 12.37
N SER A 35 -15.84 -21.05 12.89
CA SER A 35 -14.47 -21.08 13.42
C SER A 35 -14.31 -22.05 14.59
N TYR A 36 -13.12 -22.63 14.71
CA TYR A 36 -12.73 -23.38 15.91
C TYR A 36 -12.72 -22.47 17.15
N LEU A 37 -13.37 -22.93 18.22
CA LEU A 37 -13.54 -22.17 19.46
C LEU A 37 -12.50 -22.56 20.51
N ILE A 38 -11.79 -21.58 21.05
CA ILE A 38 -10.68 -21.78 21.99
C ILE A 38 -11.04 -21.20 23.37
N TYR A 39 -11.06 -22.03 24.40
CA TYR A 39 -11.49 -21.68 25.76
C TYR A 39 -10.38 -21.79 26.81
N ASN A 40 -9.29 -22.50 26.53
CA ASN A 40 -8.24 -22.74 27.52
C ASN A 40 -6.86 -22.93 26.89
N ALA A 41 -5.84 -22.97 27.75
CA ALA A 41 -4.44 -23.04 27.36
C ALA A 41 -4.06 -24.34 26.62
N GLU A 42 -4.65 -25.49 26.99
CA GLU A 42 -4.42 -26.78 26.30
C GLU A 42 -4.88 -26.69 24.84
N GLN A 43 -6.04 -26.08 24.59
CA GLN A 43 -6.56 -25.87 23.24
C GLN A 43 -5.72 -24.87 22.46
N MET A 44 -5.23 -23.80 23.12
CA MET A 44 -4.35 -22.82 22.48
C MET A 44 -3.02 -23.45 22.04
N ASP A 45 -2.41 -24.26 22.89
CA ASP A 45 -1.18 -25.00 22.58
C ASP A 45 -1.40 -26.07 21.49
N SER A 46 -2.58 -26.71 21.47
CA SER A 46 -2.93 -27.71 20.45
C SER A 46 -2.91 -27.14 19.02
N ILE A 47 -3.27 -25.87 18.83
CA ILE A 47 -3.17 -25.20 17.52
C ILE A 47 -1.72 -25.29 17.00
N GLY A 48 -0.73 -25.08 17.86
CA GLY A 48 0.67 -25.16 17.47
C GLY A 48 1.16 -26.58 17.16
N ALA A 49 0.53 -27.60 17.74
CA ALA A 49 0.85 -29.00 17.47
C ALA A 49 0.25 -29.48 16.13
N GLU A 50 -0.92 -28.97 15.75
CA GLU A 50 -1.70 -29.42 14.60
C GLU A 50 -1.54 -28.53 13.37
N HIS A 51 -0.39 -28.62 12.71
CA HIS A 51 -0.07 -27.82 11.52
C HIS A 51 -1.03 -27.97 10.32
N ASN A 52 -1.88 -29.02 10.31
CA ASN A 52 -2.90 -29.20 9.26
C ASN A 52 -4.08 -28.23 9.40
N ASP A 53 -4.25 -27.60 10.57
CA ASP A 53 -5.32 -26.63 10.81
C ASP A 53 -4.86 -25.18 10.60
N TRP A 54 -3.59 -24.94 10.23
CA TRP A 54 -3.04 -23.59 10.13
C TRP A 54 -3.61 -22.73 8.99
N ASP A 55 -4.44 -23.31 8.11
CA ASP A 55 -5.24 -22.62 7.10
C ASP A 55 -6.70 -22.35 7.55
N LYS A 56 -7.06 -22.76 8.77
CA LYS A 56 -8.42 -22.68 9.33
C LYS A 56 -8.69 -21.39 10.11
N HIS A 57 -9.95 -21.24 10.50
CA HIS A 57 -10.45 -20.09 11.25
C HIS A 57 -10.57 -20.42 12.74
N PHE A 58 -10.01 -19.58 13.62
CA PHE A 58 -9.99 -19.72 15.07
C PHE A 58 -10.59 -18.50 15.76
N LYS A 59 -11.26 -18.71 16.89
CA LYS A 59 -11.80 -17.64 17.73
C LYS A 59 -11.61 -17.93 19.22
N LEU A 60 -11.05 -16.97 19.96
CA LEU A 60 -11.03 -17.05 21.42
C LEU A 60 -12.42 -16.79 22.00
N MET A 61 -12.76 -17.58 23.01
CA MET A 61 -14.02 -17.49 23.76
C MET A 61 -13.82 -17.16 25.24
N ALA A 62 -12.56 -17.05 25.67
CA ALA A 62 -12.15 -16.72 27.02
C ALA A 62 -10.73 -16.13 27.00
N ASP A 63 -10.38 -15.41 28.07
CA ASP A 63 -8.99 -15.09 28.35
C ASP A 63 -8.20 -16.38 28.65
N ILE A 64 -6.97 -16.47 28.14
CA ILE A 64 -6.13 -17.67 28.21
C ILE A 64 -4.87 -17.37 29.00
N ASP A 65 -4.58 -18.16 30.03
CA ASP A 65 -3.32 -18.06 30.77
C ASP A 65 -2.35 -19.16 30.34
N LEU A 66 -1.22 -18.77 29.74
CA LEU A 66 -0.17 -19.69 29.29
C LEU A 66 0.93 -19.91 30.34
N GLY A 67 0.78 -19.45 31.58
CA GLY A 67 1.82 -19.56 32.62
C GLY A 67 2.24 -20.99 32.99
N ALA A 68 1.48 -22.01 32.58
CA ALA A 68 1.87 -23.42 32.72
C ALA A 68 2.91 -23.89 31.68
N TYR A 69 3.11 -23.12 30.60
CA TYR A 69 4.05 -23.40 29.52
C TYR A 69 5.26 -22.48 29.67
N ALA A 70 6.46 -23.05 29.86
CA ALA A 70 7.69 -22.29 30.06
C ALA A 70 8.80 -22.77 29.12
N GLY A 71 9.84 -21.95 28.94
CA GLY A 71 10.99 -22.31 28.11
C GLY A 71 10.59 -22.55 26.65
N THR A 72 10.55 -23.82 26.23
CA THR A 72 10.16 -24.22 24.87
C THR A 72 8.89 -25.06 24.85
N ASP A 73 8.16 -25.15 25.97
CA ASP A 73 7.07 -26.10 26.14
C ASP A 73 5.81 -25.74 25.31
N PHE A 74 5.62 -24.46 24.96
CA PHE A 74 4.54 -24.03 24.08
C PHE A 74 4.88 -24.32 22.61
N ASN A 75 3.93 -24.90 21.89
CA ASN A 75 4.03 -25.14 20.46
C ASN A 75 3.76 -23.84 19.68
N ILE A 76 4.81 -23.22 19.14
CA ILE A 76 4.67 -22.02 18.29
C ILE A 76 3.87 -22.36 17.02
N ILE A 77 2.90 -21.51 16.69
CA ILE A 77 2.05 -21.64 15.49
C ILE A 77 2.80 -21.07 14.28
N GLY A 78 2.93 -21.82 13.18
CA GLY A 78 3.69 -21.36 12.01
C GLY A 78 5.20 -21.34 12.28
N THR A 79 5.89 -22.47 12.11
CA THR A 79 7.32 -22.58 12.47
C THR A 79 8.29 -22.18 11.36
N GLY A 80 7.81 -21.90 10.15
CA GLY A 80 8.64 -21.47 9.02
C GLY A 80 7.83 -21.27 7.75
N ARG A 81 8.51 -21.25 6.58
CA ARG A 81 7.82 -21.07 5.29
C ARG A 81 6.92 -22.24 4.93
N LEU A 82 7.30 -23.46 5.33
CA LEU A 82 6.50 -24.67 5.19
C LEU A 82 6.76 -25.55 6.42
N PRO A 83 5.80 -25.70 7.35
CA PRO A 83 4.46 -25.09 7.36
C PRO A 83 4.44 -23.66 7.93
N SER A 84 3.62 -22.78 7.35
CA SER A 84 3.32 -21.40 7.81
C SER A 84 1.85 -21.31 8.26
N PHE A 85 1.51 -20.28 9.03
CA PHE A 85 0.10 -19.95 9.28
C PHE A 85 -0.49 -19.16 8.10
N SER A 86 -1.66 -19.58 7.63
CA SER A 86 -2.39 -18.98 6.49
C SER A 86 -3.87 -18.70 6.79
N GLY A 87 -4.36 -19.15 7.94
CA GLY A 87 -5.74 -19.00 8.39
C GLY A 87 -6.06 -17.67 9.07
N THR A 88 -7.15 -17.65 9.84
CA THR A 88 -7.55 -16.45 10.62
C THR A 88 -7.63 -16.74 12.10
N PHE A 89 -7.14 -15.83 12.94
CA PHE A 89 -7.25 -15.91 14.38
C PHE A 89 -7.92 -14.64 14.94
N ASP A 90 -9.17 -14.77 15.39
CA ASP A 90 -9.92 -13.70 16.05
C ASP A 90 -9.82 -13.84 17.57
N GLY A 91 -9.09 -12.93 18.21
CA GLY A 91 -9.02 -12.87 19.67
C GLY A 91 -10.36 -12.51 20.32
N GLY A 92 -11.36 -12.05 19.56
CA GLY A 92 -12.70 -11.77 20.11
C GLY A 92 -12.72 -10.69 21.20
N GLY A 93 -11.65 -9.89 21.33
CA GLY A 93 -11.45 -8.95 22.42
C GLY A 93 -10.88 -9.56 23.71
N HIS A 94 -10.52 -10.85 23.68
CA HIS A 94 -9.89 -11.56 24.80
C HIS A 94 -8.37 -11.39 24.83
N THR A 95 -7.79 -11.82 25.94
CA THR A 95 -6.36 -11.74 26.21
C THR A 95 -5.70 -13.10 26.35
N ILE A 96 -4.40 -13.14 26.04
CA ILE A 96 -3.50 -14.25 26.35
C ILE A 96 -2.42 -13.72 27.31
N SER A 97 -2.34 -14.29 28.52
CA SER A 97 -1.38 -13.87 29.54
C SER A 97 -0.20 -14.83 29.69
N ASN A 98 0.92 -14.31 30.19
CA ASN A 98 2.09 -15.08 30.64
C ASN A 98 2.75 -15.95 29.55
N PHE A 99 2.60 -15.60 28.27
CA PHE A 99 3.31 -16.28 27.19
C PHE A 99 4.82 -16.12 27.38
N THR A 100 5.50 -17.20 27.76
CA THR A 100 6.95 -17.20 27.98
C THR A 100 7.63 -18.15 27.00
N TYR A 101 8.64 -17.67 26.28
CA TYR A 101 9.37 -18.50 25.34
C TYR A 101 10.87 -18.16 25.30
N THR A 102 11.75 -19.16 25.43
CA THR A 102 13.21 -19.03 25.31
C THR A 102 13.71 -19.89 24.16
N SER A 103 14.06 -19.26 23.05
CA SER A 103 14.50 -19.94 21.83
C SER A 103 15.93 -20.44 21.95
N VAL A 104 16.13 -21.72 21.61
CA VAL A 104 17.45 -22.35 21.51
C VAL A 104 17.91 -22.56 20.05
N ASP A 105 16.97 -22.54 19.10
CA ASP A 105 17.20 -22.92 17.71
C ASP A 105 16.29 -22.19 16.69
N LYS A 106 15.17 -21.61 17.12
CA LYS A 106 14.20 -20.98 16.22
C LYS A 106 14.67 -19.60 15.78
N ARG A 107 14.53 -19.35 14.47
CA ARG A 107 14.87 -18.06 13.84
C ARG A 107 13.75 -17.04 13.92
N SER A 108 12.50 -17.50 13.86
CA SER A 108 11.30 -16.68 13.95
C SER A 108 10.51 -17.10 15.19
N VAL A 109 10.33 -16.16 16.12
CA VAL A 109 9.79 -16.44 17.45
C VAL A 109 8.69 -15.44 17.77
N GLY A 110 7.57 -15.98 18.21
CA GLY A 110 6.36 -15.30 18.68
C GLY A 110 5.30 -16.36 18.93
N LEU A 111 4.14 -15.96 19.44
CA LEU A 111 2.98 -16.87 19.54
C LEU A 111 2.69 -17.52 18.17
N PHE A 112 2.79 -16.71 17.12
CA PHE A 112 2.90 -17.12 15.72
C PHE A 112 4.34 -16.89 15.23
N GLY A 113 5.03 -17.93 14.82
CA GLY A 113 6.40 -17.81 14.31
C GLY A 113 6.46 -17.20 12.91
N TYR A 114 5.63 -17.68 11.98
CA TYR A 114 5.70 -17.36 10.56
C TYR A 114 4.32 -17.38 9.90
N ILE A 115 3.96 -16.27 9.24
CA ILE A 115 2.69 -16.09 8.52
C ILE A 115 3.01 -15.71 7.07
N ASP A 116 2.45 -16.43 6.09
CA ASP A 116 2.79 -16.24 4.67
C ASP A 116 1.60 -16.52 3.74
N ASP A 117 0.48 -15.85 4.01
CA ASP A 117 -0.66 -15.82 3.10
C ASP A 117 -1.32 -14.43 3.13
N PRO A 118 -1.65 -13.81 1.99
CA PRO A 118 -2.31 -12.49 1.96
C PRO A 118 -3.71 -12.48 2.61
N LYS A 119 -4.36 -13.65 2.71
CA LYS A 119 -5.64 -13.82 3.39
C LYS A 119 -5.48 -14.07 4.89
N ALA A 120 -4.27 -14.37 5.38
CA ALA A 120 -4.06 -14.61 6.79
C ALA A 120 -4.39 -13.36 7.61
N ARG A 121 -5.11 -13.55 8.73
CA ARG A 121 -5.52 -12.46 9.63
C ARG A 121 -5.31 -12.83 11.09
N ILE A 122 -4.76 -11.91 11.87
CA ILE A 122 -4.80 -11.95 13.33
C ILE A 122 -5.46 -10.65 13.80
N SER A 123 -6.52 -10.75 14.59
CA SER A 123 -7.30 -9.58 15.01
C SER A 123 -7.76 -9.64 16.45
N ASN A 124 -8.02 -8.47 17.05
CA ASN A 124 -8.74 -8.32 18.33
C ASN A 124 -8.13 -9.09 19.51
N LEU A 125 -6.81 -9.10 19.64
CA LEU A 125 -6.08 -9.93 20.60
C LEU A 125 -5.12 -9.10 21.47
N GLY A 126 -5.24 -9.25 22.79
CA GLY A 126 -4.29 -8.69 23.75
C GLY A 126 -3.31 -9.72 24.30
N LEU A 127 -2.03 -9.37 24.40
CA LEU A 127 -1.01 -10.15 25.10
C LEU A 127 -0.63 -9.43 26.40
N ILE A 128 -0.77 -10.11 27.53
CA ILE A 128 -0.45 -9.58 28.86
C ILE A 128 0.78 -10.28 29.41
N ASP A 129 1.79 -9.51 29.82
CA ASP A 129 3.05 -10.03 30.38
C ASP A 129 3.79 -11.04 29.48
N PRO A 130 3.92 -10.84 28.13
CA PRO A 130 4.70 -11.76 27.31
C PRO A 130 6.20 -11.63 27.59
N ASN A 131 6.91 -12.74 27.76
CA ASN A 131 8.35 -12.76 28.00
C ASN A 131 9.06 -13.66 26.98
N VAL A 132 9.64 -13.05 25.94
CA VAL A 132 10.23 -13.78 24.82
C VAL A 132 11.72 -13.48 24.73
N ASP A 133 12.54 -14.51 24.92
CA ASP A 133 13.95 -14.48 24.57
C ASP A 133 14.16 -15.26 23.26
N GLY A 134 14.34 -14.52 22.17
CA GLY A 134 14.59 -15.10 20.85
C GLY A 134 16.00 -15.66 20.67
N GLY A 135 16.92 -15.48 21.63
CA GLY A 135 18.30 -15.96 21.53
C GLY A 135 19.00 -15.45 20.26
N ILE A 136 19.48 -16.37 19.42
CA ILE A 136 20.11 -16.05 18.12
C ILE A 136 19.10 -15.77 16.99
N GLY A 137 17.80 -15.75 17.29
CA GLY A 137 16.71 -15.48 16.37
C GLY A 137 16.85 -14.14 15.64
N ILE A 138 16.32 -14.10 14.42
CA ILE A 138 16.46 -12.98 13.47
C ILE A 138 15.12 -12.34 13.09
N ALA A 139 14.03 -12.74 13.78
CA ALA A 139 12.70 -12.21 13.64
C ALA A 139 11.92 -12.55 14.92
N VAL A 140 11.92 -11.65 15.90
CA VAL A 140 11.38 -11.92 17.24
C VAL A 140 10.31 -10.90 17.58
N GLY A 141 9.11 -11.36 17.89
CA GLY A 141 8.01 -10.57 18.42
C GLY A 141 7.25 -11.34 19.50
N SER A 142 6.46 -10.65 20.32
CA SER A 142 5.57 -11.35 21.26
C SER A 142 4.46 -12.11 20.53
N LEU A 143 3.84 -11.47 19.54
CA LEU A 143 2.72 -12.04 18.78
C LEU A 143 3.21 -12.72 17.51
N VAL A 144 3.99 -12.03 16.66
CA VAL A 144 4.46 -12.58 15.38
C VAL A 144 5.98 -12.50 15.26
N GLY A 145 6.64 -13.61 14.96
CA GLY A 145 8.05 -13.62 14.58
C GLY A 145 8.25 -12.94 13.22
N TRP A 146 7.71 -13.53 12.15
CA TRP A 146 7.76 -12.99 10.80
C TRP A 146 6.38 -13.02 10.11
N LEU A 147 5.84 -11.83 9.85
CA LEU A 147 4.67 -11.58 9.01
C LEU A 147 5.11 -11.39 7.55
N ALA A 148 5.29 -12.46 6.77
CA ALA A 148 5.71 -12.35 5.37
C ALA A 148 4.60 -11.82 4.46
N GLN A 149 3.35 -12.18 4.76
CA GLN A 149 2.12 -11.68 4.16
C GLN A 149 1.00 -11.71 5.21
N GLY A 150 -0.17 -11.13 4.89
CA GLY A 150 -1.33 -11.11 5.78
C GLY A 150 -1.45 -9.83 6.59
N THR A 151 -2.34 -9.83 7.59
CA THR A 151 -2.62 -8.63 8.40
C THR A 151 -2.76 -8.94 9.87
N VAL A 152 -2.14 -8.10 10.69
CA VAL A 152 -2.31 -8.03 12.15
C VAL A 152 -3.02 -6.70 12.44
N THR A 153 -4.22 -6.76 13.03
CA THR A 153 -5.04 -5.57 13.30
C THR A 153 -5.59 -5.58 14.70
N ASP A 154 -5.72 -4.42 15.36
CA ASP A 154 -6.38 -4.31 16.66
C ASP A 154 -5.79 -5.26 17.72
N CYS A 155 -4.47 -5.43 17.70
CA CYS A 155 -3.73 -6.32 18.59
C CYS A 155 -2.75 -5.54 19.45
N TYR A 156 -2.47 -6.04 20.65
CA TYR A 156 -1.55 -5.36 21.55
C TYR A 156 -0.73 -6.29 22.45
N ALA A 157 0.39 -5.79 22.95
CA ALA A 157 1.22 -6.46 23.95
C ALA A 157 1.63 -5.48 25.05
N VAL A 158 1.37 -5.81 26.32
CA VAL A 158 1.67 -4.92 27.45
C VAL A 158 2.50 -5.60 28.53
N ASN A 159 3.31 -4.81 29.24
CA ASN A 159 4.13 -5.19 30.41
C ASN A 159 5.22 -6.26 30.17
N GLY A 160 5.32 -6.80 28.96
CA GLY A 160 6.28 -7.85 28.60
C GLY A 160 7.74 -7.40 28.47
N SER A 161 8.61 -8.38 28.24
CA SER A 161 10.03 -8.16 27.93
C SER A 161 10.45 -9.02 26.74
N ILE A 162 10.92 -8.39 25.68
CA ILE A 162 11.31 -9.06 24.44
C ILE A 162 12.80 -8.85 24.18
N SER A 163 13.53 -9.94 24.02
CA SER A 163 14.95 -9.90 23.69
C SER A 163 15.32 -10.79 22.51
N GLY A 164 16.41 -10.47 21.83
CA GLY A 164 16.92 -11.29 20.73
C GLY A 164 18.13 -10.67 20.05
N ARG A 165 18.50 -11.19 18.88
CA ARG A 165 19.70 -10.75 18.15
C ARG A 165 19.39 -9.70 17.08
N SER A 166 18.43 -9.97 16.19
CA SER A 166 18.15 -9.11 15.04
C SER A 166 16.66 -9.09 14.70
N ALA A 167 16.15 -7.96 14.19
CA ALA A 167 14.74 -7.72 13.88
C ALA A 167 13.82 -8.12 15.04
N VAL A 168 13.96 -7.39 16.14
CA VAL A 168 13.22 -7.62 17.37
C VAL A 168 12.22 -6.49 17.57
N GLY A 169 10.93 -6.85 17.63
CA GLY A 169 9.83 -5.93 17.89
C GLY A 169 9.07 -6.33 19.15
N GLY A 170 8.46 -5.37 19.84
CA GLY A 170 7.60 -5.69 20.99
C GLY A 170 6.39 -6.54 20.62
N LEU A 171 5.86 -6.40 19.39
CA LEU A 171 4.73 -7.18 18.87
C LEU A 171 5.12 -8.06 17.67
N VAL A 172 5.84 -7.50 16.70
CA VAL A 172 6.21 -8.18 15.46
C VAL A 172 7.71 -8.07 15.17
N GLY A 173 8.39 -9.17 14.90
CA GLY A 173 9.82 -9.15 14.56
C GLY A 173 10.11 -8.57 13.18
N ASN A 174 9.72 -9.30 12.13
CA ASN A 174 9.88 -8.91 10.73
C ASN A 174 8.52 -8.81 10.04
N SER A 175 8.28 -7.76 9.26
CA SER A 175 7.02 -7.56 8.53
C SER A 175 7.24 -7.21 7.07
N SER A 176 6.48 -7.90 6.22
CA SER A 176 6.14 -7.49 4.85
C SER A 176 4.63 -7.50 4.62
N GLY A 177 3.84 -7.74 5.68
CA GLY A 177 2.38 -7.60 5.68
C GLY A 177 1.93 -6.27 6.27
N THR A 178 0.65 -6.20 6.63
CA THR A 178 0.04 -5.00 7.23
C THR A 178 -0.10 -5.16 8.74
N ILE A 179 0.36 -4.17 9.50
CA ILE A 179 0.19 -4.05 10.94
C ILE A 179 -0.54 -2.74 11.19
N ARG A 180 -1.76 -2.81 11.73
CA ARG A 180 -2.67 -1.67 11.80
C ARG A 180 -3.35 -1.57 13.17
N ASP A 181 -3.47 -0.36 13.70
CA ASP A 181 -4.17 -0.10 14.97
C ASP A 181 -3.66 -1.00 16.13
N CYS A 182 -2.34 -1.22 16.16
CA CYS A 182 -1.68 -2.09 17.12
C CYS A 182 -0.78 -1.31 18.08
N HIS A 183 -0.52 -1.86 19.27
CA HIS A 183 0.42 -1.23 20.19
C HIS A 183 1.24 -2.18 21.07
N ALA A 184 2.39 -1.70 21.53
CA ALA A 184 3.25 -2.42 22.47
C ALA A 184 3.83 -1.52 23.55
N THR A 185 3.77 -1.97 24.81
CA THR A 185 4.33 -1.24 25.96
C THR A 185 5.41 -2.01 26.72
N GLY A 186 5.68 -3.25 26.32
CA GLY A 186 6.78 -4.05 26.88
C GLY A 186 8.15 -3.56 26.43
N ASN A 187 9.17 -3.79 27.26
CA ASN A 187 10.55 -3.40 26.95
C ASN A 187 11.15 -4.30 25.87
N VAL A 188 12.00 -3.72 25.02
CA VAL A 188 12.66 -4.44 23.91
C VAL A 188 14.16 -4.23 23.96
N ALA A 189 14.94 -5.31 23.96
CA ALA A 189 16.41 -5.25 23.98
C ALA A 189 17.03 -6.22 22.98
N ALA A 190 17.79 -5.71 22.00
CA ALA A 190 18.45 -6.54 20.99
C ALA A 190 19.68 -5.87 20.37
N LEU A 191 20.39 -6.54 19.45
CA LEU A 191 21.60 -5.96 18.84
C LEU A 191 21.31 -5.14 17.59
N TYR A 192 20.47 -5.62 16.68
CA TYR A 192 20.25 -4.99 15.37
C TYR A 192 18.76 -4.89 15.00
N SER A 193 18.34 -3.78 14.39
CA SER A 193 16.95 -3.54 13.97
C SER A 193 15.96 -3.79 15.11
N VAL A 194 16.00 -2.90 16.10
CA VAL A 194 15.23 -3.01 17.34
C VAL A 194 14.11 -1.98 17.32
N GLY A 195 12.86 -2.43 17.40
CA GLY A 195 11.68 -1.57 17.44
C GLY A 195 10.84 -1.82 18.66
N GLY A 196 10.26 -0.78 19.26
CA GLY A 196 9.30 -0.98 20.36
C GLY A 196 8.05 -1.75 19.93
N LEU A 197 7.67 -1.68 18.66
CA LEU A 197 6.57 -2.49 18.08
C LEU A 197 7.07 -3.47 17.02
N VAL A 198 7.83 -2.97 16.04
CA VAL A 198 8.26 -3.74 14.86
C VAL A 198 9.78 -3.69 14.69
N GLY A 199 10.45 -4.84 14.68
CA GLY A 199 11.91 -4.86 14.49
C GLY A 199 12.33 -4.39 13.10
N TYR A 200 11.76 -5.01 12.06
CA TYR A 200 12.10 -4.73 10.66
C TYR A 200 10.86 -4.72 9.79
N ASN A 201 10.44 -3.54 9.34
CA ASN A 201 9.39 -3.38 8.35
C ASN A 201 10.00 -3.29 6.96
N ARG A 202 9.50 -4.06 5.99
CA ARG A 202 10.07 -4.05 4.66
C ARG A 202 9.09 -4.36 3.56
N LYS A 203 9.39 -3.83 2.38
CA LYS A 203 8.93 -4.47 1.16
C LYS A 203 9.49 -5.89 1.10
N SER A 204 8.63 -6.85 0.77
CA SER A 204 9.07 -8.24 0.76
C SER A 204 10.23 -8.43 -0.22
N GLY A 205 11.33 -9.00 0.30
CA GLY A 205 12.53 -9.29 -0.49
C GLY A 205 12.32 -10.50 -1.39
N GLY A 206 12.53 -10.27 -2.68
CA GLY A 206 12.49 -11.22 -3.78
C GLY A 206 12.46 -10.43 -5.09
N ASP A 207 12.76 -11.06 -6.20
CA ASP A 207 12.56 -10.62 -7.60
C ASP A 207 11.08 -10.32 -7.94
N ASP A 208 10.28 -10.20 -6.87
CA ASP A 208 8.86 -10.12 -6.81
C ASP A 208 8.39 -8.71 -6.36
N TRP A 209 8.46 -7.72 -7.26
CA TRP A 209 7.88 -6.37 -7.04
C TRP A 209 6.34 -6.35 -6.90
N SER A 210 5.68 -7.53 -6.87
CA SER A 210 4.24 -7.70 -6.59
C SER A 210 3.94 -8.07 -5.15
N ARG A 211 4.94 -8.18 -4.30
CA ARG A 211 4.71 -8.42 -2.88
C ARG A 211 4.41 -7.12 -2.14
N ASN A 212 3.55 -7.26 -1.14
CA ASN A 212 3.17 -6.20 -0.21
C ASN A 212 4.39 -5.43 0.28
N THR A 213 4.24 -4.11 0.27
CA THR A 213 5.06 -3.23 1.06
C THR A 213 4.65 -3.43 2.52
N GLY A 214 5.58 -3.73 3.41
CA GLY A 214 5.26 -3.80 4.83
C GLY A 214 4.67 -2.47 5.29
N VAL A 215 3.49 -2.50 5.91
CA VAL A 215 2.77 -1.31 6.39
C VAL A 215 2.66 -1.36 7.91
N VAL A 216 3.06 -0.28 8.57
CA VAL A 216 2.82 -0.01 9.99
C VAL A 216 1.98 1.25 10.08
N GLU A 217 0.71 1.11 10.43
CA GLU A 217 -0.30 2.16 10.34
C GLU A 217 -1.03 2.37 11.67
N ARG A 218 -1.12 3.62 12.12
CA ARG A 218 -1.83 4.01 13.35
C ARG A 218 -1.42 3.19 14.57
N CYS A 219 -0.14 2.87 14.64
CA CYS A 219 0.40 2.09 15.72
C CYS A 219 1.16 2.96 16.72
N PHE A 220 1.28 2.49 17.96
CA PHE A 220 2.13 3.17 18.93
C PHE A 220 2.96 2.24 19.81
N SER A 221 4.07 2.76 20.32
CA SER A 221 4.90 2.09 21.32
C SER A 221 5.16 2.98 22.55
N ALA A 222 5.25 2.32 23.71
CA ALA A 222 5.54 2.98 24.98
C ALA A 222 6.46 2.14 25.89
N GLY A 223 7.15 1.14 25.35
CA GLY A 223 8.19 0.38 26.04
C GLY A 223 9.59 0.95 25.81
N ILE A 224 10.50 0.75 26.76
CA ILE A 224 11.91 1.17 26.59
C ILE A 224 12.57 0.29 25.53
N VAL A 225 13.27 0.92 24.59
CA VAL A 225 13.97 0.23 23.49
C VAL A 225 15.47 0.42 23.60
N ILE A 226 16.22 -0.69 23.65
CA ILE A 226 17.68 -0.67 23.77
C ILE A 226 18.31 -1.52 22.66
N GLY A 227 19.29 -0.97 21.95
CA GLY A 227 20.12 -1.79 21.06
C GLY A 227 21.44 -1.17 20.64
N VAL A 228 22.06 -1.74 19.59
CA VAL A 228 23.41 -1.34 19.13
C VAL A 228 23.39 -0.77 17.72
N GLY A 229 22.76 -1.45 16.75
CA GLY A 229 22.53 -0.92 15.41
C GLY A 229 21.24 -0.12 15.32
N ALA A 230 20.57 -0.15 14.15
CA ALA A 230 19.34 0.59 13.91
C ALA A 230 18.28 0.34 15.00
N VAL A 231 17.98 1.37 15.78
CA VAL A 231 17.10 1.31 16.94
C VAL A 231 16.06 2.41 16.80
N GLY A 232 14.79 2.02 16.75
CA GLY A 232 13.65 2.92 16.66
C GLY A 232 12.70 2.73 17.83
N GLY A 233 12.19 3.81 18.39
CA GLY A 233 11.19 3.69 19.46
C GLY A 233 9.95 2.89 19.01
N LEU A 234 9.55 2.95 17.74
CA LEU A 234 8.47 2.14 17.16
C LEU A 234 9.00 1.06 16.20
N VAL A 235 9.81 1.46 15.21
CA VAL A 235 10.30 0.57 14.14
C VAL A 235 11.82 0.60 14.07
N GLY A 236 12.50 -0.55 14.22
CA GLY A 236 13.96 -0.58 14.14
C GLY A 236 14.49 -0.17 12.76
N THR A 237 14.00 -0.83 11.70
CA THR A 237 14.33 -0.47 10.32
C THR A 237 13.09 -0.51 9.44
N ASN A 238 12.87 0.55 8.67
CA ASN A 238 11.84 0.64 7.63
C ASN A 238 12.51 0.58 6.24
N ASN A 239 12.63 -0.61 5.67
CA ASN A 239 13.32 -0.83 4.40
C ASN A 239 12.33 -0.89 3.23
N GLU A 240 12.19 0.22 2.48
CA GLU A 240 11.18 0.39 1.42
C GLU A 240 9.73 0.15 1.92
N GLY A 241 9.50 0.10 3.23
CA GLY A 241 8.20 -0.06 3.88
C GLY A 241 7.47 1.26 4.11
N THR A 242 6.27 1.20 4.67
CA THR A 242 5.48 2.38 5.06
C THR A 242 5.26 2.40 6.56
N VAL A 243 5.54 3.53 7.21
CA VAL A 243 5.16 3.87 8.57
C VAL A 243 4.30 5.13 8.53
N ILE A 244 3.04 5.04 8.92
CA ILE A 244 2.09 6.14 8.80
C ILE A 244 1.20 6.30 10.03
N GLY A 245 0.89 7.55 10.42
CA GLY A 245 -0.04 7.83 11.52
C GLY A 245 0.43 7.29 12.87
N SER A 246 1.72 7.02 13.03
CA SER A 246 2.23 6.19 14.13
C SER A 246 3.10 6.98 15.09
N SER A 247 3.26 6.47 16.32
CA SER A 247 3.97 7.21 17.36
C SER A 247 4.76 6.38 18.36
N SER A 248 5.67 7.03 19.07
CA SER A 248 6.47 6.44 20.15
C SER A 248 6.66 7.44 21.29
N THR A 249 6.70 6.94 22.53
CA THR A 249 6.70 7.79 23.73
C THR A 249 7.73 7.42 24.81
N ALA A 250 8.36 6.25 24.74
CA ALA A 250 9.31 5.79 25.75
C ALA A 250 10.77 5.84 25.29
N GLY A 251 11.69 5.86 26.26
CA GLY A 251 13.12 6.05 26.03
C GLY A 251 13.71 5.08 25.00
N THR A 252 14.57 5.60 24.14
CA THR A 252 15.24 4.87 23.07
C THR A 252 16.75 5.07 23.18
N THR A 253 17.49 3.99 23.42
CA THR A 253 18.95 4.02 23.56
C THR A 253 19.60 3.11 22.52
N GLY A 254 20.51 3.64 21.70
CA GLY A 254 21.16 2.90 20.63
C GLY A 254 22.64 3.22 20.45
N GLY A 255 23.31 2.52 19.54
CA GLY A 255 24.66 2.88 19.11
C GLY A 255 24.64 3.69 17.81
N GLU A 256 24.16 3.09 16.73
CA GLU A 256 24.13 3.65 15.38
C GLU A 256 22.70 3.67 14.82
N ASP A 257 22.33 4.70 14.05
CA ASP A 257 21.01 4.85 13.42
C ASP A 257 19.89 4.79 14.47
N VAL A 258 19.93 5.73 15.40
CA VAL A 258 19.01 5.78 16.55
C VAL A 258 17.94 6.82 16.30
N GLY A 259 16.69 6.39 16.21
CA GLY A 259 15.53 7.25 15.98
C GLY A 259 14.50 7.14 17.09
N GLY A 260 13.92 8.25 17.52
CA GLY A 260 12.82 8.18 18.48
C GLY A 260 11.61 7.40 17.96
N LEU A 261 11.36 7.40 16.64
CA LEU A 261 10.32 6.58 16.00
C LEU A 261 10.91 5.44 15.15
N VAL A 262 11.81 5.77 14.21
CA VAL A 262 12.40 4.82 13.25
C VAL A 262 13.93 4.88 13.28
N GLY A 263 14.62 3.77 13.47
CA GLY A 263 16.09 3.77 13.46
C GLY A 263 16.66 4.13 12.08
N GLY A 264 16.47 3.25 11.10
CA GLY A 264 16.85 3.47 9.71
C GLY A 264 15.66 3.43 8.75
N ASN A 265 15.58 4.36 7.79
CA ASN A 265 14.49 4.47 6.83
C ASN A 265 14.99 4.52 5.38
N SER A 266 14.52 3.63 4.51
CA SER A 266 14.60 3.77 3.04
C SER A 266 13.21 3.76 2.37
N GLY A 267 12.15 3.73 3.19
CA GLY A 267 10.76 3.77 2.75
C GLY A 267 10.08 5.10 3.07
N LEU A 268 8.79 5.06 3.38
CA LEU A 268 7.98 6.22 3.75
C LEU A 268 7.75 6.26 5.26
N VAL A 269 8.02 7.41 5.88
CA VAL A 269 7.55 7.79 7.21
C VAL A 269 6.66 9.02 7.05
N ALA A 270 5.36 8.90 7.36
CA ALA A 270 4.38 9.94 7.12
C ALA A 270 3.46 10.18 8.32
N ASN A 271 3.00 11.41 8.55
CA ASN A 271 1.96 11.70 9.55
C ASN A 271 2.26 11.10 10.94
N SER A 272 3.54 11.06 11.31
CA SER A 272 4.00 10.31 12.48
C SER A 272 4.80 11.20 13.41
N TYR A 273 4.88 10.82 14.68
CA TYR A 273 5.59 11.62 15.67
C TYR A 273 6.25 10.82 16.79
N SER A 274 7.28 11.41 17.39
CA SER A 274 7.97 10.87 18.56
C SER A 274 7.99 11.86 19.71
N LYS A 275 7.92 11.34 20.94
CA LYS A 275 8.05 12.08 22.21
C LYS A 275 9.03 11.40 23.16
N CYS A 276 10.01 10.70 22.60
CA CYS A 276 10.92 9.84 23.36
C CYS A 276 12.12 10.64 23.86
N ASP A 277 12.73 10.22 24.97
CA ASP A 277 14.13 10.57 25.22
C ASP A 277 15.02 9.66 24.36
N VAL A 278 15.87 10.23 23.52
CA VAL A 278 16.70 9.52 22.55
C VAL A 278 18.18 9.70 22.90
N GLU A 279 18.86 8.58 23.14
CA GLU A 279 20.30 8.54 23.43
C GLU A 279 21.02 7.66 22.40
N GLY A 280 22.09 8.17 21.77
CA GLY A 280 22.86 7.36 20.83
C GLY A 280 24.27 7.87 20.54
N GLU A 281 25.06 7.12 19.77
CA GLU A 281 26.45 7.50 19.45
C GLU A 281 26.58 8.12 18.04
N ASP A 282 26.04 7.48 17.00
CA ASP A 282 26.13 7.94 15.59
C ASP A 282 24.74 7.94 14.94
N ARG A 283 24.42 8.98 14.17
CA ARG A 283 23.15 9.14 13.44
C ARG A 283 21.94 9.07 14.35
N VAL A 284 21.85 10.07 15.22
CA VAL A 284 20.85 10.15 16.29
C VAL A 284 19.81 11.20 15.92
N GLY A 285 18.59 10.78 15.66
CA GLY A 285 17.47 11.68 15.33
C GLY A 285 16.31 11.53 16.29
N GLY A 286 15.67 12.64 16.63
CA GLY A 286 14.49 12.58 17.49
C GLY A 286 13.32 11.82 16.86
N LEU A 287 13.19 11.77 15.53
CA LEU A 287 12.23 10.93 14.80
C LEU A 287 12.91 9.77 14.07
N VAL A 288 13.88 10.06 13.21
CA VAL A 288 14.58 9.08 12.35
C VAL A 288 16.08 9.17 12.54
N GLY A 289 16.78 8.06 12.80
CA GLY A 289 18.24 8.06 12.88
C GLY A 289 18.90 8.34 11.52
N ARG A 290 18.67 7.43 10.58
CA ARG A 290 19.15 7.53 9.18
C ARG A 290 18.01 7.53 8.18
N ASN A 291 18.01 8.48 7.25
CA ASN A 291 17.05 8.58 6.17
C ASN A 291 17.71 8.46 4.79
N ASP A 292 17.36 7.40 4.08
CA ASP A 292 17.57 7.13 2.66
C ASP A 292 16.26 7.14 1.86
N GLY A 293 15.13 7.41 2.51
CA GLY A 293 13.78 7.42 1.94
C GLY A 293 13.07 8.76 2.14
N VAL A 294 11.76 8.71 2.38
CA VAL A 294 10.91 9.91 2.54
C VAL A 294 10.42 10.03 3.99
N VAL A 295 10.62 11.19 4.59
CA VAL A 295 9.98 11.65 5.82
C VAL A 295 9.09 12.83 5.48
N ILE A 296 7.79 12.73 5.72
CA ILE A 296 6.83 13.78 5.35
C ILE A 296 5.77 14.01 6.43
N ALA A 297 5.31 15.26 6.58
CA ALA A 297 4.19 15.60 7.47
C ALA A 297 4.37 15.02 8.89
N SER A 298 5.61 15.04 9.41
CA SER A 298 5.97 14.35 10.64
C SER A 298 6.67 15.28 11.62
N SER A 299 6.66 14.92 12.91
CA SER A 299 7.22 15.81 13.94
C SER A 299 7.95 15.07 15.05
N SER A 300 8.92 15.72 15.65
CA SER A 300 9.62 15.21 16.82
C SER A 300 9.56 16.21 17.97
N HIS A 301 9.19 15.70 19.13
CA HIS A 301 9.16 16.42 20.41
C HIS A 301 10.15 15.80 21.40
N SER A 302 11.02 14.94 20.89
CA SER A 302 11.99 14.13 21.63
C SER A 302 13.17 14.96 22.11
N SER A 303 13.61 14.74 23.35
CA SER A 303 14.93 15.23 23.80
C SER A 303 16.00 14.29 23.24
N VAL A 304 17.02 14.83 22.60
CA VAL A 304 18.03 14.04 21.87
C VAL A 304 19.42 14.33 22.41
N ASN A 305 20.14 13.27 22.76
CA ASN A 305 21.53 13.32 23.19
C ASN A 305 22.35 12.33 22.36
N GLY A 306 23.46 12.79 21.78
CA GLY A 306 24.40 11.86 21.16
C GLY A 306 25.78 12.42 20.84
N ALA A 307 26.62 11.62 20.19
CA ALA A 307 27.97 12.06 19.84
C ALA A 307 28.04 12.68 18.43
N LYS A 308 27.56 11.98 17.40
CA LYS A 308 27.75 12.38 16.00
C LYS A 308 26.46 12.33 15.19
N GLU A 309 26.27 13.33 14.32
CA GLU A 309 25.11 13.45 13.42
C GLU A 309 23.80 13.45 14.23
N VAL A 310 23.71 14.40 15.16
CA VAL A 310 22.67 14.46 16.18
C VAL A 310 21.66 15.54 15.84
N SER A 311 20.36 15.22 15.93
CA SER A 311 19.33 16.23 15.66
C SER A 311 17.94 15.95 16.21
N GLY A 312 17.10 16.98 16.19
CA GLY A 312 15.73 16.91 16.66
C GLY A 312 14.81 16.07 15.76
N LEU A 313 15.01 15.99 14.44
CA LEU A 313 14.16 15.18 13.55
C LEU A 313 14.92 14.02 12.90
N VAL A 314 15.93 14.30 12.06
CA VAL A 314 16.64 13.29 11.26
C VAL A 314 18.15 13.40 11.44
N GLY A 315 18.78 12.41 12.08
CA GLY A 315 20.23 12.44 12.35
C GLY A 315 21.07 12.60 11.08
N TYR A 316 20.84 11.72 10.11
CA TYR A 316 21.53 11.74 8.81
C TYR A 316 20.55 11.59 7.65
N ASN A 317 20.58 12.54 6.72
CA ASN A 317 19.83 12.51 5.48
C ASN A 317 20.76 12.25 4.30
N SER A 318 20.53 11.16 3.58
CA SER A 318 21.37 10.74 2.47
C SER A 318 21.00 11.41 1.15
N LEU A 319 21.73 11.08 0.08
CA LEU A 319 21.56 11.63 -1.27
C LEU A 319 20.18 11.39 -1.87
N ASP A 320 19.55 10.28 -1.51
CA ASP A 320 18.22 9.89 -1.96
C ASP A 320 17.15 10.23 -0.92
N GLY A 321 17.57 10.73 0.26
CA GLY A 321 16.71 11.10 1.37
C GLY A 321 15.95 12.41 1.12
N GLU A 322 14.66 12.38 1.39
CA GLU A 322 13.75 13.52 1.29
C GLU A 322 13.01 13.76 2.60
N ILE A 323 13.08 14.99 3.11
CA ILE A 323 12.39 15.44 4.31
C ILE A 323 11.50 16.61 3.90
N GLN A 324 10.20 16.50 4.16
CA GLN A 324 9.22 17.48 3.73
C GLN A 324 8.20 17.77 4.82
N ASN A 325 7.75 19.02 4.92
CA ASN A 325 6.62 19.39 5.76
C ASN A 325 6.75 18.84 7.20
N SER A 326 7.91 19.00 7.83
CA SER A 326 8.20 18.33 9.10
C SER A 326 8.91 19.27 10.07
N TYR A 327 8.76 19.02 11.37
CA TYR A 327 9.31 19.92 12.38
C TYR A 327 9.83 19.24 13.66
N ALA A 328 10.74 19.93 14.36
CA ALA A 328 11.30 19.48 15.63
C ALA A 328 11.19 20.55 16.73
N THR A 329 10.86 20.10 17.94
CA THR A 329 10.68 20.98 19.11
C THR A 329 11.51 20.58 20.33
N GLY A 330 11.95 19.32 20.41
CA GLY A 330 12.68 18.81 21.58
C GLY A 330 14.18 19.15 21.56
N ASN A 331 14.77 19.32 22.74
CA ASN A 331 16.16 19.79 22.91
C ASN A 331 17.18 18.83 22.30
N VAL A 332 18.25 19.37 21.71
CA VAL A 332 19.32 18.61 21.06
C VAL A 332 20.67 18.91 21.69
N ILE A 333 21.36 17.88 22.15
CA ILE A 333 22.74 17.93 22.65
C ILE A 333 23.60 16.97 21.83
N GLY A 334 24.62 17.50 21.15
CA GLY A 334 25.51 16.71 20.28
C GLY A 334 26.97 17.16 20.38
N GLN A 335 27.92 16.34 19.90
CA GLN A 335 29.35 16.70 19.88
C GLN A 335 29.82 17.11 18.47
N GLU A 336 29.28 16.47 17.43
CA GLU A 336 29.64 16.73 16.02
C GLU A 336 28.40 16.70 15.11
N ALA A 337 28.29 17.68 14.20
CA ALA A 337 27.20 17.80 13.22
C ALA A 337 25.83 17.82 13.90
N THR A 338 25.62 18.84 14.74
CA THR A 338 24.45 18.95 15.60
C THR A 338 23.47 19.97 15.04
N GLY A 339 22.28 19.53 14.64
CA GLY A 339 21.25 20.40 14.06
C GLY A 339 19.93 20.34 14.80
N GLY A 340 19.18 21.44 14.85
CA GLY A 340 17.85 21.42 15.46
C GLY A 340 16.85 20.51 14.73
N LEU A 341 16.95 20.39 13.41
CA LEU A 341 16.12 19.50 12.58
C LEU A 341 16.93 18.33 12.01
N VAL A 342 18.08 18.60 11.37
CA VAL A 342 18.90 17.59 10.68
C VAL A 342 20.35 17.67 11.10
N GLY A 343 20.97 16.53 11.42
CA GLY A 343 22.39 16.51 11.82
C GLY A 343 23.29 16.76 10.62
N THR A 344 23.28 15.83 9.66
CA THR A 344 23.98 15.97 8.37
C THR A 344 23.04 15.76 7.18
N ASN A 345 23.16 16.62 6.18
CA ASN A 345 22.55 16.46 4.86
C ASN A 345 23.62 16.28 3.78
N VAL A 346 23.61 15.15 3.08
CA VAL A 346 24.68 14.78 2.15
C VAL A 346 24.41 15.22 0.72
N SER A 347 25.46 15.68 0.03
CA SER A 347 25.48 15.94 -1.41
C SER A 347 26.66 15.24 -2.10
N MET A 348 26.53 14.98 -3.40
CA MET A 348 27.68 14.62 -4.24
C MET A 348 28.04 15.80 -5.14
N GLN A 349 29.22 16.40 -4.92
CA GLN A 349 29.78 17.38 -5.85
C GLN A 349 30.06 16.72 -7.21
N GLY A 350 29.28 17.11 -8.21
CA GLY A 350 29.51 16.76 -9.60
C GLY A 350 30.75 17.49 -10.13
N GLY A 351 31.94 16.90 -10.02
CA GLY A 351 33.20 17.44 -10.56
C GLY A 351 33.27 17.54 -12.10
N ARG A 352 32.16 17.35 -12.83
CA ARG A 352 32.07 17.47 -14.29
C ARG A 352 30.81 18.23 -14.70
N ALA A 353 30.98 19.27 -15.51
CA ALA A 353 29.89 20.00 -16.13
C ALA A 353 28.92 19.04 -16.84
N GLY A 354 27.63 19.10 -16.47
CA GLY A 354 26.57 18.27 -17.06
C GLY A 354 26.10 17.07 -16.23
N VAL A 355 26.66 16.83 -15.03
CA VAL A 355 26.08 15.87 -14.06
C VAL A 355 25.19 16.63 -13.10
N SER A 356 23.90 16.27 -13.03
CA SER A 356 22.97 16.83 -12.04
C SER A 356 23.50 16.56 -10.63
N LEU A 357 23.59 17.61 -9.81
CA LEU A 357 23.87 17.50 -8.39
C LEU A 357 22.80 16.59 -7.76
N ARG A 358 23.21 15.50 -7.11
CA ARG A 358 22.34 14.73 -6.22
C ARG A 358 22.63 15.18 -4.80
N THR A 359 21.58 15.66 -4.13
CA THR A 359 21.62 16.14 -2.76
C THR A 359 20.37 15.68 -2.06
N GLY A 360 20.50 15.31 -0.78
CA GLY A 360 19.36 15.11 0.10
C GLY A 360 18.50 16.36 0.12
N LYS A 361 17.17 16.17 0.04
CA LYS A 361 16.20 17.27 -0.10
C LYS A 361 15.54 17.54 1.24
N ILE A 362 15.49 18.82 1.62
CA ILE A 362 14.77 19.25 2.83
C ILE A 362 13.86 20.42 2.42
N ARG A 363 12.54 20.27 2.55
CA ARG A 363 11.59 21.32 2.13
C ARG A 363 10.53 21.61 3.15
N HIS A 364 10.22 22.88 3.32
CA HIS A 364 9.11 23.32 4.16
C HIS A 364 9.17 22.70 5.56
N CYS A 365 10.35 22.76 6.18
CA CYS A 365 10.57 22.20 7.51
C CYS A 365 11.02 23.29 8.48
N TYR A 366 10.79 23.09 9.78
CA TYR A 366 11.31 24.01 10.78
C TYR A 366 11.81 23.36 12.07
N SER A 367 12.71 24.06 12.77
CA SER A 367 13.14 23.70 14.13
C SER A 367 12.93 24.85 15.11
N VAL A 368 12.42 24.52 16.29
CA VAL A 368 12.34 25.40 17.47
C VAL A 368 13.03 24.78 18.69
N ALA A 369 13.85 23.75 18.46
CA ALA A 369 14.63 23.06 19.48
C ALA A 369 15.80 23.91 19.97
N ALA A 370 16.07 23.89 21.27
CA ALA A 370 17.36 24.36 21.81
C ALA A 370 18.48 23.43 21.31
N VAL A 371 19.57 24.01 20.78
CA VAL A 371 20.67 23.23 20.19
C VAL A 371 21.98 23.55 20.89
N LEU A 372 22.62 22.53 21.46
CA LEU A 372 23.94 22.61 22.06
C LEU A 372 24.88 21.60 21.38
N GLY A 373 25.98 22.06 20.80
CA GLY A 373 27.03 21.15 20.36
C GLY A 373 28.37 21.80 20.11
N ASP A 374 29.40 20.96 20.03
CA ASP A 374 30.81 21.40 20.04
C ASP A 374 31.35 21.77 18.66
N ASN A 375 30.98 21.02 17.61
CA ASN A 375 31.45 21.22 16.23
C ASN A 375 30.33 21.04 15.20
N ASP A 376 30.35 21.85 14.13
CA ASP A 376 29.32 21.86 13.07
C ASP A 376 27.90 21.94 13.65
N THR A 377 27.68 22.95 14.49
CA THR A 377 26.41 23.18 15.19
C THR A 377 25.58 24.23 14.46
N GLY A 378 24.32 23.91 14.17
CA GLY A 378 23.40 24.82 13.49
C GLY A 378 21.98 24.78 14.05
N GLY A 379 21.26 25.90 13.95
CA GLY A 379 19.89 25.99 14.44
C GLY A 379 18.89 25.08 13.71
N LEU A 380 19.11 24.80 12.42
CA LEU A 380 18.33 23.86 11.61
C LEU A 380 19.14 22.61 11.23
N ILE A 381 20.21 22.81 10.48
CA ILE A 381 21.11 21.79 9.95
C ILE A 381 22.51 22.00 10.55
N GLY A 382 23.10 20.94 11.08
CA GLY A 382 24.48 20.94 11.60
C GLY A 382 25.50 21.02 10.47
N ARG A 383 25.44 20.07 9.52
CA ARG A 383 26.29 20.01 8.33
C ARG A 383 25.46 19.81 7.05
N ASP A 384 25.73 20.61 6.02
CA ASP A 384 25.09 20.51 4.70
C ASP A 384 26.17 20.63 3.61
N ASP A 385 26.32 19.61 2.78
CA ASP A 385 27.44 19.53 1.85
C ASP A 385 27.27 20.41 0.60
N ASP A 386 26.04 20.76 0.15
CA ASP A 386 25.80 21.67 -0.99
C ASP A 386 24.38 22.31 -1.03
N GLY A 387 23.71 22.57 0.11
CA GLY A 387 22.52 23.45 0.14
C GLY A 387 21.19 22.81 -0.31
N GLY A 388 20.86 21.63 0.22
CA GLY A 388 19.65 20.87 -0.14
C GLY A 388 18.33 21.38 0.44
N SER A 389 18.36 22.46 1.22
CA SER A 389 17.21 23.02 1.94
C SER A 389 16.47 24.12 1.17
N ALA A 390 15.15 24.06 1.12
CA ALA A 390 14.29 25.07 0.49
C ALA A 390 13.07 25.41 1.36
N GLY A 391 12.81 26.69 1.57
CA GLY A 391 11.71 27.16 2.43
C GLY A 391 11.77 26.59 3.84
N CYS A 392 12.96 26.39 4.41
CA CYS A 392 13.12 25.84 5.75
C CYS A 392 13.61 26.90 6.74
N PHE A 393 13.15 26.81 7.99
CA PHE A 393 13.37 27.85 9.00
C PHE A 393 13.83 27.31 10.35
N TRP A 394 14.64 28.06 11.08
CA TRP A 394 14.81 27.82 12.52
C TRP A 394 14.58 29.09 13.31
N ASP A 395 14.12 28.91 14.55
CA ASP A 395 14.01 29.99 15.52
C ASP A 395 15.38 30.28 16.16
N VAL A 396 15.94 31.47 15.89
CA VAL A 396 17.28 31.87 16.37
C VAL A 396 17.32 32.08 17.89
N GLU A 397 16.19 32.43 18.51
CA GLU A 397 16.07 32.70 19.94
C GLU A 397 15.86 31.40 20.71
N ALA A 398 14.98 30.52 20.22
CA ALA A 398 14.72 29.22 20.83
C ALA A 398 15.92 28.28 20.70
N SER A 399 16.59 28.28 19.54
CA SER A 399 17.76 27.41 19.31
C SER A 399 19.00 27.85 20.06
N GLY A 400 19.13 29.15 20.36
CA GLY A 400 20.38 29.76 20.82
C GLY A 400 21.47 29.84 19.74
N GLN A 401 21.14 29.56 18.47
CA GLN A 401 22.09 29.52 17.35
C GLN A 401 21.83 30.66 16.36
N SER A 402 22.88 31.44 16.08
CA SER A 402 22.83 32.53 15.09
C SER A 402 23.11 32.09 13.65
N ILE A 403 23.56 30.85 13.46
CA ILE A 403 23.92 30.28 12.16
C ILE A 403 23.37 28.85 12.00
N SER A 404 23.32 28.39 10.77
CA SER A 404 23.06 27.00 10.41
C SER A 404 23.65 26.69 9.03
N ALA A 405 23.97 25.43 8.75
CA ALA A 405 24.50 25.02 7.45
C ALA A 405 23.47 25.19 6.31
N GLY A 406 22.17 25.17 6.61
CA GLY A 406 21.10 25.43 5.67
C GLY A 406 19.83 25.96 6.33
N GLY A 407 18.86 26.36 5.50
CA GLY A 407 17.65 27.08 5.92
C GLY A 407 17.87 28.57 6.19
N LEU A 408 16.85 29.24 6.72
CA LEU A 408 16.88 30.65 7.09
C LEU A 408 16.51 30.85 8.57
N GLY A 409 17.35 31.58 9.31
CA GLY A 409 17.09 31.95 10.69
C GLY A 409 16.01 33.01 10.77
N LYS A 410 15.05 32.81 11.67
CA LYS A 410 13.93 33.71 11.94
C LYS A 410 13.82 33.94 13.43
N THR A 411 13.41 35.14 13.82
CA THR A 411 13.03 35.42 15.21
C THR A 411 11.75 34.65 15.57
N THR A 412 11.52 34.38 16.84
CA THR A 412 10.26 33.82 17.35
C THR A 412 9.05 34.62 16.86
N ALA A 413 9.17 35.95 16.82
CA ALA A 413 8.12 36.82 16.31
C ALA A 413 7.81 36.56 14.82
N GLU A 414 8.83 36.42 13.98
CA GLU A 414 8.64 36.08 12.55
C GLU A 414 8.11 34.65 12.34
N MET A 415 8.53 33.71 13.19
CA MET A 415 8.09 32.31 13.17
C MET A 415 6.64 32.11 13.62
N HIS A 416 6.01 33.13 14.22
CA HIS A 416 4.59 33.16 14.58
C HIS A 416 3.73 33.90 13.54
N VAL A 417 4.30 34.26 12.38
CA VAL A 417 3.60 34.98 11.30
C VAL A 417 3.42 34.02 10.12
N THR A 418 2.17 33.69 9.78
CA THR A 418 1.81 32.77 8.69
C THR A 418 2.38 33.19 7.34
N GLU A 419 2.40 34.50 7.03
CA GLU A 419 2.95 35.03 5.78
C GLU A 419 4.44 34.73 5.60
N THR A 420 5.19 34.52 6.68
CA THR A 420 6.60 34.07 6.60
C THR A 420 6.71 32.73 5.88
N PHE A 421 5.77 31.82 6.12
CA PHE A 421 5.77 30.46 5.59
C PHE A 421 5.11 30.40 4.21
N VAL A 422 3.95 31.05 4.05
CA VAL A 422 3.26 31.16 2.75
C VAL A 422 4.18 31.81 1.70
N GLY A 423 4.90 32.87 2.06
CA GLY A 423 5.88 33.52 1.18
C GLY A 423 7.08 32.64 0.80
N ALA A 424 7.27 31.51 1.49
CA ALA A 424 8.27 30.49 1.18
C ALA A 424 7.68 29.23 0.53
N GLY A 425 6.40 29.24 0.16
CA GLY A 425 5.72 28.16 -0.58
C GLY A 425 5.07 27.09 0.31
N TRP A 426 4.79 27.38 1.58
CA TRP A 426 4.13 26.44 2.49
C TRP A 426 2.62 26.47 2.30
N ASP A 427 2.04 25.30 2.05
CA ASP A 427 0.62 25.09 1.84
C ASP A 427 -0.15 25.01 3.16
N PHE A 428 -0.88 26.09 3.48
CA PHE A 428 -1.69 26.22 4.69
C PHE A 428 -3.16 25.93 4.41
N TRP A 429 -3.80 25.24 5.35
CA TRP A 429 -5.23 24.99 5.38
C TRP A 429 -6.04 26.27 5.12
N GLY A 430 -6.82 26.26 4.03
CA GLY A 430 -7.72 27.35 3.66
C GLY A 430 -7.06 28.47 2.84
N GLU A 431 -5.84 28.26 2.37
CA GLU A 431 -5.11 29.08 1.41
C GLU A 431 -4.98 28.31 0.07
N ALA A 432 -4.91 29.02 -1.05
CA ALA A 432 -4.92 28.40 -2.39
C ALA A 432 -3.87 29.00 -3.35
N GLU A 433 -3.03 29.91 -2.88
CA GLU A 433 -2.01 30.60 -3.67
C GLU A 433 -0.80 29.71 -3.98
N ASN A 434 -0.42 28.79 -3.07
CA ASN A 434 0.78 27.96 -3.21
C ASN A 434 0.52 26.44 -3.21
N GLY A 435 -0.73 25.99 -3.09
CA GLY A 435 -1.10 24.58 -3.10
C GLY A 435 -2.53 24.37 -2.59
N VAL A 436 -2.96 23.11 -2.55
CA VAL A 436 -4.25 22.65 -1.98
C VAL A 436 -4.11 21.31 -1.26
N ASP A 437 -2.87 20.89 -1.02
CA ASP A 437 -2.58 19.71 -0.23
C ASP A 437 -2.85 19.99 1.26
N ASP A 438 -3.11 21.26 1.65
CA ASP A 438 -3.60 21.71 2.95
C ASP A 438 -2.79 21.08 4.11
N ILE A 439 -1.47 21.30 4.08
CA ILE A 439 -0.53 20.52 4.90
C ILE A 439 -0.34 21.14 6.29
N TRP A 440 -0.26 22.46 6.35
CA TRP A 440 0.00 23.24 7.56
C TRP A 440 -1.25 23.95 8.04
N ALA A 441 -1.29 24.32 9.32
CA ALA A 441 -2.34 25.16 9.87
C ALA A 441 -1.78 26.11 10.93
N GLU A 442 -2.44 27.25 11.06
CA GLU A 442 -2.22 28.15 12.19
C GLU A 442 -2.87 27.57 13.47
N PRO A 443 -2.13 27.49 14.60
CA PRO A 443 -2.72 27.12 15.88
C PRO A 443 -3.81 28.13 16.30
N PRO A 444 -4.93 27.69 16.89
CA PRO A 444 -6.01 28.61 17.31
C PRO A 444 -5.60 29.68 18.32
N GLU A 445 -4.57 29.40 19.13
CA GLU A 445 -4.04 30.33 20.15
C GLU A 445 -2.85 31.16 19.63
N GLY A 446 -2.50 31.04 18.34
CA GLY A 446 -1.26 31.53 17.77
C GLY A 446 -0.05 30.68 18.17
N GLY A 447 1.10 30.96 17.56
CA GLY A 447 2.35 30.23 17.79
C GLY A 447 2.97 29.70 16.50
N TYR A 448 3.84 28.70 16.63
CA TYR A 448 4.47 28.05 15.48
C TYR A 448 3.46 27.25 14.65
N PRO A 449 3.60 27.18 13.32
CA PRO A 449 2.74 26.36 12.48
C PRO A 449 2.70 24.91 12.93
N ILE A 450 1.52 24.31 12.88
CA ILE A 450 1.31 22.89 13.17
C ILE A 450 0.89 22.17 11.90
N LEU A 451 1.09 20.86 11.87
CA LEU A 451 0.46 20.06 10.83
C LEU A 451 -1.05 20.16 11.00
N TRP A 452 -1.79 20.28 9.91
CA TRP A 452 -3.22 20.59 9.96
C TRP A 452 -4.01 19.57 10.81
N TRP A 453 -3.61 18.29 10.78
CA TRP A 453 -4.23 17.20 11.54
C TRP A 453 -3.96 17.27 13.06
N GLN A 454 -3.03 18.12 13.50
CA GLN A 454 -2.71 18.35 14.92
C GLN A 454 -3.59 19.45 15.54
N ARG A 455 -4.39 20.16 14.74
CA ARG A 455 -5.24 21.26 15.21
C ARG A 455 -6.35 20.73 16.14
N SER A 456 -6.63 21.48 17.21
CA SER A 456 -7.75 21.21 18.11
C SER A 456 -8.53 22.50 18.41
N PRO A 457 -9.82 22.62 18.02
CA PRO A 457 -10.59 21.63 17.27
C PRO A 457 -10.08 21.48 15.83
N LEU A 458 -10.25 20.29 15.24
CA LEU A 458 -10.04 20.10 13.81
C LEU A 458 -11.03 20.97 13.01
N PRO A 459 -10.65 21.43 11.81
CA PRO A 459 -11.58 22.12 10.91
C PRO A 459 -12.83 21.27 10.64
N GLU A 460 -13.97 21.91 10.40
CA GLU A 460 -15.15 21.19 9.93
C GLU A 460 -14.87 20.55 8.58
N LEU A 461 -15.37 19.33 8.37
CA LEU A 461 -15.30 18.70 7.05
C LEU A 461 -16.20 19.49 6.08
N PRO A 462 -15.89 19.44 4.77
CA PRO A 462 -16.79 19.97 3.76
C PRO A 462 -18.21 19.44 3.95
N LEU A 463 -19.19 20.30 3.66
CA LEU A 463 -20.58 19.90 3.67
C LEU A 463 -20.90 19.15 2.40
N PHE A 464 -21.50 17.97 2.56
CA PHE A 464 -22.05 17.15 1.48
C PHE A 464 -23.58 17.19 1.55
N SER A 465 -24.22 16.75 0.48
CA SER A 465 -25.69 16.71 0.38
C SER A 465 -26.36 15.73 1.36
N GLY A 466 -25.56 14.89 2.04
CA GLY A 466 -25.98 13.99 3.10
C GLY A 466 -24.90 12.99 3.47
N GLY A 467 -25.21 12.11 4.42
CA GLY A 467 -24.33 11.04 4.88
C GLY A 467 -23.27 11.48 5.87
N ARG A 468 -22.58 10.50 6.46
CA ARG A 468 -21.49 10.71 7.43
C ARG A 468 -20.16 10.11 6.97
N GLY A 469 -20.10 9.61 5.75
CA GLY A 469 -18.89 9.01 5.16
C GLY A 469 -18.61 7.59 5.66
N ALA A 470 -19.56 6.95 6.35
CA ALA A 470 -19.44 5.55 6.78
C ALA A 470 -19.89 4.61 5.65
N LEU A 471 -19.47 3.34 5.70
CA LEU A 471 -19.80 2.36 4.66
C LEU A 471 -21.32 2.17 4.49
N ASP A 472 -22.08 2.24 5.59
CA ASP A 472 -23.53 2.14 5.62
C ASP A 472 -24.26 3.50 5.46
N ASP A 473 -23.51 4.60 5.46
CA ASP A 473 -24.01 5.97 5.42
C ASP A 473 -23.03 6.90 4.67
N PRO A 474 -22.81 6.66 3.35
CA PRO A 474 -21.78 7.34 2.57
C PRO A 474 -22.13 8.82 2.35
N TYR A 475 -21.10 9.66 2.21
CA TYR A 475 -21.29 11.06 1.81
C TYR A 475 -21.95 11.15 0.44
N LEU A 476 -23.02 11.93 0.35
CA LEU A 476 -23.79 12.12 -0.88
C LEU A 476 -23.26 13.34 -1.65
N ILE A 477 -22.89 13.14 -2.90
CA ILE A 477 -22.34 14.19 -3.78
C ILE A 477 -23.37 14.49 -4.86
N SER A 478 -23.81 15.74 -4.92
CA SER A 478 -24.80 16.24 -5.87
C SER A 478 -24.30 17.39 -6.75
N THR A 479 -23.14 17.97 -6.42
CA THR A 479 -22.55 19.13 -7.10
C THR A 479 -21.05 18.98 -7.37
N ALA A 480 -20.53 19.82 -8.28
CA ALA A 480 -19.11 19.87 -8.60
C ALA A 480 -18.24 20.36 -7.44
N ASP A 481 -18.72 21.33 -6.66
CA ASP A 481 -18.00 21.86 -5.51
C ASP A 481 -17.84 20.80 -4.41
N GLU A 482 -18.89 20.00 -4.15
CA GLU A 482 -18.82 18.87 -3.21
C GLU A 482 -17.79 17.82 -3.67
N LEU A 483 -17.79 17.47 -4.96
CA LEU A 483 -16.80 16.54 -5.52
C LEU A 483 -15.37 17.10 -5.39
N ASN A 484 -15.18 18.37 -5.74
CA ASN A 484 -13.87 19.03 -5.68
C ASN A 484 -13.37 19.18 -4.23
N SER A 485 -14.29 19.33 -3.26
CA SER A 485 -13.95 19.47 -1.84
C SER A 485 -13.33 18.22 -1.20
N ILE A 486 -13.42 17.07 -1.87
CA ILE A 486 -12.74 15.85 -1.41
C ILE A 486 -11.22 16.04 -1.46
N GLY A 487 -10.72 16.48 -2.62
CA GLY A 487 -9.30 16.72 -2.88
C GLY A 487 -8.39 15.61 -2.35
N SER A 488 -7.26 16.02 -1.77
CA SER A 488 -6.33 15.11 -1.07
C SER A 488 -6.50 15.17 0.45
N ASN A 489 -7.69 15.54 0.96
CA ASN A 489 -7.94 15.66 2.40
C ASN A 489 -7.81 14.30 3.09
N PRO A 490 -6.82 14.10 3.99
CA PRO A 490 -6.56 12.79 4.60
C PRO A 490 -7.73 12.23 5.41
N ARG A 491 -8.60 13.09 5.97
CA ARG A 491 -9.80 12.65 6.73
C ARG A 491 -10.92 12.11 5.84
N LEU A 492 -10.83 12.31 4.53
CA LEU A 492 -11.80 11.87 3.54
C LEU A 492 -11.30 10.66 2.73
N MET A 493 -10.01 10.31 2.78
CA MET A 493 -9.45 9.24 1.95
C MET A 493 -9.98 7.84 2.31
N GLU A 494 -10.33 7.62 3.58
CA GLU A 494 -10.99 6.40 4.07
C GLU A 494 -12.52 6.46 4.00
N ALA A 495 -13.10 7.63 3.69
CA ALA A 495 -14.54 7.80 3.71
C ALA A 495 -15.21 7.16 2.48
N HIS A 496 -16.50 6.87 2.62
CA HIS A 496 -17.32 6.32 1.55
C HIS A 496 -18.18 7.42 0.92
N PHE A 497 -18.25 7.44 -0.40
CA PHE A 497 -18.91 8.45 -1.21
C PHE A 497 -19.89 7.81 -2.18
N LYS A 498 -20.98 8.53 -2.44
CA LYS A 498 -21.99 8.13 -3.41
C LYS A 498 -22.48 9.34 -4.20
N LEU A 499 -22.43 9.27 -5.53
CA LEU A 499 -23.10 10.28 -6.36
C LEU A 499 -24.62 10.10 -6.28
N VAL A 500 -25.33 11.22 -6.17
CA VAL A 500 -26.81 11.25 -6.23
C VAL A 500 -27.34 12.06 -7.41
N ASN A 501 -26.46 12.74 -8.14
CA ASN A 501 -26.72 13.43 -9.39
C ASN A 501 -25.53 13.27 -10.34
N ASP A 502 -25.77 13.52 -11.62
CA ASP A 502 -24.69 13.80 -12.56
C ASP A 502 -24.00 15.12 -12.20
N VAL A 503 -22.68 15.17 -12.40
CA VAL A 503 -21.82 16.31 -12.04
C VAL A 503 -21.09 16.81 -13.28
N ASP A 504 -21.17 18.11 -13.57
CA ASP A 504 -20.43 18.77 -14.65
C ASP A 504 -19.32 19.64 -14.07
N LEU A 505 -18.09 19.44 -14.54
CA LEU A 505 -16.88 20.11 -14.06
C LEU A 505 -16.44 21.28 -14.94
N ILE A 506 -17.30 21.73 -15.87
CA ILE A 506 -16.97 22.88 -16.72
C ILE A 506 -16.64 24.13 -15.88
N GLY A 507 -15.46 24.71 -16.13
CA GLY A 507 -14.98 25.90 -15.44
C GLY A 507 -14.56 25.69 -13.98
N VAL A 508 -14.54 24.43 -13.50
CA VAL A 508 -14.03 24.07 -12.18
C VAL A 508 -12.54 23.78 -12.29
N GLU A 509 -11.72 24.50 -11.53
CA GLU A 509 -10.32 24.13 -11.33
C GLU A 509 -10.28 22.99 -10.32
N LEU A 510 -10.06 21.77 -10.82
CA LEU A 510 -10.26 20.55 -10.04
C LEU A 510 -8.97 20.06 -9.38
N PHE A 511 -9.08 19.77 -8.09
CA PHE A 511 -8.05 19.13 -7.28
C PHE A 511 -8.25 17.62 -7.36
N GLY A 512 -7.27 16.91 -7.93
CA GLY A 512 -7.32 15.46 -8.05
C GLY A 512 -7.60 14.82 -6.69
N ILE A 513 -8.52 13.86 -6.67
CA ILE A 513 -8.87 13.10 -5.47
C ILE A 513 -7.70 12.18 -5.14
N ALA A 514 -7.21 12.25 -3.92
CA ALA A 514 -6.07 11.48 -3.45
C ALA A 514 -4.76 11.77 -4.21
N SER A 515 -3.66 11.58 -3.49
CA SER A 515 -2.31 11.71 -4.03
C SER A 515 -1.48 10.50 -3.64
N GLN A 516 -0.25 10.43 -4.13
CA GLN A 516 0.69 9.40 -3.67
C GLN A 516 1.01 9.50 -2.17
N TRP A 517 0.69 10.65 -1.53
CA TRP A 517 0.89 10.90 -0.11
C TRP A 517 -0.34 10.54 0.72
N HIS A 518 -1.53 10.76 0.17
CA HIS A 518 -2.82 10.46 0.77
C HIS A 518 -3.64 9.62 -0.21
N PRO A 519 -3.31 8.32 -0.39
CA PRO A 519 -3.98 7.48 -1.35
C PRO A 519 -5.41 7.18 -0.89
N PHE A 520 -6.34 7.06 -1.84
CA PHE A 520 -7.72 6.71 -1.55
C PHE A 520 -7.82 5.27 -1.06
N SER A 521 -8.57 5.06 0.02
CA SER A 521 -8.77 3.78 0.70
C SER A 521 -10.24 3.42 0.97
N GLY A 522 -11.17 4.37 0.79
CA GLY A 522 -12.60 4.18 0.95
C GLY A 522 -13.32 3.68 -0.32
N THR A 523 -14.63 3.93 -0.40
CA THR A 523 -15.45 3.56 -1.57
C THR A 523 -15.97 4.80 -2.28
N PHE A 524 -15.91 4.84 -3.60
CA PHE A 524 -16.59 5.85 -4.41
C PHE A 524 -17.58 5.15 -5.35
N ASP A 525 -18.87 5.24 -5.03
CA ASP A 525 -19.96 4.69 -5.85
C ASP A 525 -20.56 5.79 -6.73
N GLY A 526 -20.26 5.74 -8.02
CA GLY A 526 -20.88 6.61 -9.01
C GLY A 526 -22.39 6.39 -9.14
N ASN A 527 -22.93 5.26 -8.65
CA ASN A 527 -24.37 4.97 -8.68
C ASN A 527 -24.99 5.17 -10.08
N ASP A 528 -24.22 4.78 -11.11
CA ASP A 528 -24.51 4.93 -12.55
C ASP A 528 -24.63 6.39 -13.04
N HIS A 529 -24.23 7.37 -12.23
CA HIS A 529 -24.15 8.79 -12.61
C HIS A 529 -22.89 9.11 -13.42
N THR A 530 -22.97 10.27 -14.07
CA THR A 530 -21.91 10.79 -14.94
C THR A 530 -21.17 11.95 -14.30
N ILE A 531 -19.83 11.94 -14.41
CA ILE A 531 -18.97 13.11 -14.22
C ILE A 531 -18.51 13.59 -15.59
N SER A 532 -18.83 14.83 -15.96
CA SER A 532 -18.52 15.39 -17.28
C SER A 532 -17.44 16.46 -17.22
N ASN A 533 -16.70 16.62 -18.33
CA ASN A 533 -15.77 17.72 -18.60
C ASN A 533 -14.60 17.85 -17.60
N PHE A 534 -14.14 16.73 -17.04
CA PHE A 534 -12.93 16.70 -16.21
C PHE A 534 -11.70 17.08 -17.03
N ASN A 535 -11.14 18.26 -16.79
CA ASN A 535 -9.94 18.76 -17.45
C ASN A 535 -8.80 18.93 -16.45
N HIS A 536 -7.67 18.27 -16.67
CA HIS A 536 -6.51 18.38 -15.79
C HIS A 536 -5.20 18.37 -16.59
N ASN A 537 -4.51 19.51 -16.60
CA ASN A 537 -3.13 19.60 -17.08
C ASN A 537 -2.21 19.68 -15.87
N SER A 538 -1.52 18.58 -15.59
CA SER A 538 -0.71 18.46 -14.38
C SER A 538 0.63 19.19 -14.45
N GLY A 539 0.99 19.82 -15.58
CA GLY A 539 2.31 20.42 -15.79
C GLY A 539 3.45 19.39 -15.81
N GLY A 540 3.13 18.13 -16.14
CA GLY A 540 4.09 17.02 -16.19
C GLY A 540 4.31 16.32 -14.84
N ARG A 541 3.31 16.31 -13.94
CA ARG A 541 3.34 15.47 -12.72
C ARG A 541 3.04 14.01 -13.06
N ASP A 542 3.29 13.14 -12.09
CA ASP A 542 2.97 11.71 -12.15
C ASP A 542 1.65 11.41 -11.45
N ASN A 543 1.09 10.22 -11.69
CA ASN A 543 -0.12 9.70 -11.04
C ASN A 543 -1.33 10.63 -11.26
N VAL A 544 -1.67 10.83 -12.53
CA VAL A 544 -2.66 11.83 -12.94
C VAL A 544 -3.96 11.15 -13.34
N GLY A 545 -5.06 11.58 -12.74
CA GLY A 545 -6.44 11.18 -13.03
C GLY A 545 -7.41 11.88 -12.08
N LEU A 546 -8.72 11.62 -12.21
CA LEU A 546 -9.70 12.10 -11.22
C LEU A 546 -9.30 11.61 -9.82
N PHE A 547 -8.82 10.36 -9.74
CA PHE A 547 -8.10 9.82 -8.60
C PHE A 547 -6.61 9.71 -8.92
N GLY A 548 -5.76 10.39 -8.16
CA GLY A 548 -4.31 10.32 -8.38
C GLY A 548 -3.76 8.94 -8.03
N CYS A 549 -4.01 8.49 -6.81
CA CYS A 549 -3.57 7.19 -6.30
C CYS A 549 -4.67 6.49 -5.48
N VAL A 550 -4.88 5.20 -5.75
CA VAL A 550 -5.77 4.32 -4.97
C VAL A 550 -4.91 3.25 -4.30
N GLY A 551 -4.87 3.21 -2.96
CA GLY A 551 -3.76 2.56 -2.24
C GLY A 551 -4.11 1.30 -1.46
N HIS A 552 -5.38 1.07 -1.12
CA HIS A 552 -5.77 0.06 -0.12
C HIS A 552 -6.55 -1.12 -0.73
N PRO A 553 -6.41 -2.37 -0.21
CA PRO A 553 -7.18 -3.54 -0.64
C PRO A 553 -8.70 -3.37 -0.62
N ASP A 554 -9.21 -2.61 0.36
CA ASP A 554 -10.64 -2.35 0.51
C ASP A 554 -11.12 -1.14 -0.32
N ALA A 555 -10.20 -0.44 -1.00
CA ALA A 555 -10.55 0.71 -1.83
C ALA A 555 -11.32 0.25 -3.08
N GLU A 556 -12.45 0.89 -3.36
CA GLU A 556 -13.29 0.54 -4.51
C GLU A 556 -13.86 1.79 -5.18
N ILE A 557 -13.63 1.94 -6.48
CA ILE A 557 -14.29 2.94 -7.32
C ILE A 557 -15.22 2.20 -8.28
N LYS A 558 -16.52 2.49 -8.24
CA LYS A 558 -17.50 1.74 -9.03
C LYS A 558 -18.63 2.53 -9.64
N ASN A 559 -19.28 1.93 -10.66
CA ASN A 559 -20.53 2.41 -11.26
C ASN A 559 -20.46 3.87 -11.73
N LEU A 560 -19.36 4.26 -12.37
CA LEU A 560 -19.09 5.66 -12.68
C LEU A 560 -18.81 5.86 -14.17
N ARG A 561 -19.44 6.87 -14.77
CA ARG A 561 -19.18 7.30 -16.15
C ARG A 561 -18.43 8.62 -16.17
N LEU A 562 -17.28 8.67 -16.82
CA LEU A 562 -16.56 9.91 -17.15
C LEU A 562 -16.83 10.27 -18.60
N VAL A 563 -17.30 11.49 -18.87
CA VAL A 563 -17.60 11.98 -20.22
C VAL A 563 -16.78 13.22 -20.55
N GLY A 564 -16.11 13.23 -21.70
CA GLY A 564 -15.38 14.40 -22.20
C GLY A 564 -14.17 14.78 -21.35
N SER A 565 -13.46 13.81 -20.79
CA SER A 565 -12.30 14.06 -19.94
C SER A 565 -11.05 14.38 -20.76
N THR A 566 -10.35 15.47 -20.43
CA THR A 566 -9.04 15.81 -21.03
C THR A 566 -7.96 15.85 -19.96
N VAL A 567 -7.01 14.90 -20.00
CA VAL A 567 -5.96 14.77 -19.00
C VAL A 567 -4.59 14.78 -19.67
N ASP A 568 -3.64 15.52 -19.11
CA ASP A 568 -2.23 15.51 -19.54
C ASP A 568 -1.28 15.36 -18.35
N GLY A 569 -0.34 14.42 -18.46
CA GLY A 569 0.63 14.12 -17.40
C GLY A 569 1.91 13.50 -17.89
N ARG A 570 2.82 13.18 -16.97
CA ARG A 570 4.11 12.57 -17.31
C ARG A 570 4.05 11.06 -17.23
N ASN A 571 3.85 10.50 -16.05
CA ASN A 571 3.87 9.04 -15.83
C ASN A 571 2.62 8.58 -15.08
N SER A 572 2.07 7.41 -15.44
CA SER A 572 0.88 6.83 -14.82
C SER A 572 -0.31 7.78 -14.93
N VAL A 573 -0.79 7.91 -16.17
CA VAL A 573 -1.85 8.84 -16.54
C VAL A 573 -3.06 8.06 -17.01
N GLY A 574 -4.22 8.31 -16.40
CA GLY A 574 -5.51 7.84 -16.89
C GLY A 574 -6.65 8.74 -16.44
N SER A 575 -7.75 8.80 -17.19
CA SER A 575 -8.83 9.74 -16.87
C SER A 575 -9.43 9.52 -15.49
N LEU A 576 -9.60 8.25 -15.07
CA LEU A 576 -10.16 7.94 -13.76
C LEU A 576 -9.09 7.74 -12.70
N VAL A 577 -8.09 6.88 -12.96
CA VAL A 577 -7.04 6.57 -11.96
C VAL A 577 -5.65 6.74 -12.57
N GLY A 578 -4.79 7.54 -11.95
CA GLY A 578 -3.38 7.62 -12.31
C GLY A 578 -2.66 6.30 -12.00
N ARG A 579 -2.58 5.97 -10.71
CA ARG A 579 -2.02 4.71 -10.20
C ARG A 579 -3.01 3.94 -9.32
N LEU A 580 -3.34 2.72 -9.74
CA LEU A 580 -4.10 1.74 -8.97
C LEU A 580 -3.14 0.81 -8.23
N GLY A 581 -3.05 0.97 -6.91
CA GLY A 581 -2.23 0.20 -5.98
C GLY A 581 -2.84 -1.16 -5.65
N ALA A 582 -3.48 -1.28 -4.48
CA ALA A 582 -4.14 -2.51 -4.03
C ALA A 582 -5.68 -2.50 -4.16
N GLY A 583 -6.29 -1.41 -4.66
CA GLY A 583 -7.74 -1.27 -4.77
C GLY A 583 -8.35 -1.85 -6.04
N SER A 584 -9.66 -1.63 -6.19
CA SER A 584 -10.45 -2.08 -7.33
C SER A 584 -11.16 -0.94 -8.06
N VAL A 585 -11.26 -1.08 -9.38
CA VAL A 585 -12.08 -0.23 -10.26
C VAL A 585 -13.06 -1.13 -10.99
N VAL A 586 -14.36 -0.91 -10.77
CA VAL A 586 -15.41 -1.86 -11.16
C VAL A 586 -16.55 -1.16 -11.88
N ASN A 587 -16.94 -1.64 -13.06
CA ASN A 587 -18.10 -1.07 -13.77
C ASN A 587 -17.96 0.45 -14.03
N CYS A 588 -16.79 0.88 -14.50
CA CYS A 588 -16.50 2.27 -14.82
C CYS A 588 -16.22 2.48 -16.30
N SER A 589 -16.61 3.63 -16.85
CA SER A 589 -16.41 3.96 -18.27
C SER A 589 -15.84 5.35 -18.49
N VAL A 590 -15.01 5.52 -19.52
CA VAL A 590 -14.57 6.83 -20.03
C VAL A 590 -15.03 6.97 -21.49
N GLU A 591 -15.72 8.06 -21.81
CA GLU A 591 -16.29 8.32 -23.14
C GLU A 591 -15.96 9.73 -23.63
N GLY A 592 -15.34 9.84 -24.80
CA GLY A 592 -14.88 11.11 -25.36
C GLY A 592 -13.70 11.74 -24.59
N GLY A 593 -13.14 12.81 -25.16
CA GLY A 593 -11.98 13.51 -24.60
C GLY A 593 -10.63 12.94 -25.06
N LEU A 594 -9.55 13.33 -24.37
CA LEU A 594 -8.16 13.00 -24.74
C LEU A 594 -7.30 12.74 -23.49
N VAL A 595 -6.57 11.63 -23.48
CA VAL A 595 -5.57 11.32 -22.45
C VAL A 595 -4.17 11.40 -23.05
N GLY A 596 -3.40 12.39 -22.60
CA GLY A 596 -2.02 12.65 -23.01
C GLY A 596 -1.01 12.23 -21.93
N GLY A 597 0.11 11.64 -22.34
CA GLY A 597 1.23 11.51 -21.43
C GLY A 597 2.50 10.90 -21.99
N ARG A 598 3.51 10.73 -21.14
CA ARG A 598 4.81 10.18 -21.55
C ARG A 598 4.91 8.68 -21.29
N ASP A 599 4.73 8.25 -20.05
CA ASP A 599 4.96 6.86 -19.63
C ASP A 599 3.69 6.29 -18.97
N ASN A 600 3.33 5.04 -19.25
CA ASN A 600 2.15 4.35 -18.68
C ASN A 600 0.85 5.16 -18.83
N VAL A 601 0.34 5.25 -20.05
CA VAL A 601 -0.84 6.05 -20.38
C VAL A 601 -1.99 5.13 -20.75
N GLY A 602 -3.10 5.20 -20.02
CA GLY A 602 -4.31 4.42 -20.25
C GLY A 602 -5.55 5.31 -20.30
N GLY A 603 -6.56 4.96 -21.11
CA GLY A 603 -7.80 5.75 -21.15
C GLY A 603 -8.51 5.83 -19.79
N LEU A 604 -8.48 4.76 -18.99
CA LEU A 604 -9.10 4.72 -17.66
C LEU A 604 -8.06 4.72 -16.53
N VAL A 605 -7.06 3.83 -16.63
CA VAL A 605 -6.04 3.62 -15.58
C VAL A 605 -4.64 3.75 -16.19
N GLY A 606 -3.79 4.61 -15.63
CA GLY A 606 -2.40 4.72 -16.08
C GLY A 606 -1.57 3.48 -15.77
N GLU A 607 -1.41 3.19 -14.49
CA GLU A 607 -0.66 2.03 -13.99
C GLU A 607 -1.52 1.20 -13.02
N CYS A 608 -1.71 -0.09 -13.32
CA CYS A 608 -2.30 -1.09 -12.44
C CYS A 608 -1.20 -1.94 -11.81
N ASN A 609 -1.02 -1.79 -10.50
CA ASN A 609 -0.07 -2.55 -9.72
C ASN A 609 -0.59 -3.97 -9.44
N PRO A 610 0.28 -4.86 -8.93
CA PRO A 610 -0.06 -6.29 -8.87
C PRO A 610 -1.23 -6.69 -7.98
N ALA A 611 -1.56 -5.89 -6.96
CA ALA A 611 -2.75 -6.10 -6.14
C ALA A 611 -3.98 -5.34 -6.69
N GLY A 612 -3.83 -4.57 -7.76
CA GLY A 612 -4.88 -3.79 -8.38
C GLY A 612 -5.80 -4.64 -9.25
N ILE A 613 -7.10 -4.34 -9.20
CA ILE A 613 -8.13 -5.08 -9.93
C ILE A 613 -8.95 -4.11 -10.78
N VAL A 614 -9.00 -4.34 -12.09
CA VAL A 614 -9.86 -3.60 -13.03
C VAL A 614 -10.86 -4.57 -13.64
N THR A 615 -12.16 -4.34 -13.41
CA THR A 615 -13.21 -5.29 -13.75
C THR A 615 -14.40 -4.61 -14.42
N ARG A 616 -14.88 -5.15 -15.55
CA ARG A 616 -16.07 -4.62 -16.25
C ARG A 616 -15.94 -3.14 -16.64
N CYS A 617 -14.76 -2.74 -17.08
CA CYS A 617 -14.44 -1.36 -17.39
C CYS A 617 -14.32 -1.11 -18.90
N ARG A 618 -14.55 0.13 -19.33
CA ARG A 618 -14.40 0.51 -20.74
C ARG A 618 -13.84 1.90 -20.99
N SER A 619 -13.26 2.08 -22.17
CA SER A 619 -12.83 3.39 -22.68
C SER A 619 -13.17 3.56 -24.16
N ASP A 620 -13.58 4.78 -24.51
CA ASP A 620 -13.85 5.24 -25.87
C ASP A 620 -13.45 6.72 -26.00
N CYS A 621 -12.15 7.01 -25.82
CA CYS A 621 -11.57 8.35 -25.90
C CYS A 621 -10.36 8.37 -26.84
N GLY A 622 -9.75 9.53 -27.08
CA GLY A 622 -8.43 9.60 -27.71
C GLY A 622 -7.33 9.32 -26.68
N ILE A 623 -6.29 8.56 -27.05
CA ILE A 623 -5.09 8.40 -26.23
C ILE A 623 -3.85 8.76 -27.06
N ASP A 624 -3.01 9.64 -26.52
CA ASP A 624 -1.69 9.98 -27.07
C ASP A 624 -0.63 9.81 -25.97
N GLY A 625 0.09 8.69 -26.03
CA GLY A 625 1.12 8.35 -25.04
C GLY A 625 2.44 8.00 -25.70
N ARG A 626 3.59 8.25 -25.06
CA ARG A 626 4.87 7.86 -25.66
C ARG A 626 5.21 6.38 -25.42
N ASP A 627 5.31 5.93 -24.18
CA ASP A 627 5.78 4.60 -23.79
C ASP A 627 4.72 3.88 -22.92
N ASN A 628 4.43 2.60 -23.20
CA ASN A 628 3.37 1.79 -22.57
C ASN A 628 1.99 2.46 -22.65
N THR A 629 1.47 2.56 -23.87
CA THR A 629 0.21 3.27 -24.15
C THR A 629 -0.89 2.25 -24.44
N GLY A 630 -1.94 2.22 -23.60
CA GLY A 630 -3.08 1.31 -23.74
C GLY A 630 -4.39 2.07 -23.90
N GLY A 631 -5.34 1.50 -24.64
CA GLY A 631 -6.66 2.12 -24.77
C GLY A 631 -7.43 2.18 -23.44
N LEU A 632 -7.26 1.20 -22.55
CA LEU A 632 -7.87 1.19 -21.22
C LEU A 632 -6.85 1.32 -20.09
N VAL A 633 -5.78 0.52 -20.14
CA VAL A 633 -4.73 0.47 -19.10
C VAL A 633 -3.35 0.67 -19.74
N GLY A 634 -2.56 1.63 -19.26
CA GLY A 634 -1.21 1.86 -19.80
C GLY A 634 -0.27 0.69 -19.49
N ARG A 635 -0.02 0.46 -18.20
CA ARG A 635 0.74 -0.70 -17.69
C ARG A 635 -0.11 -1.55 -16.77
N ASN A 636 -0.22 -2.84 -17.07
CA ASN A 636 -0.86 -3.83 -16.22
C ASN A 636 0.16 -4.77 -15.55
N SER A 637 0.08 -4.87 -14.24
CA SER A 637 0.76 -5.92 -13.45
C SER A 637 -0.21 -6.66 -12.51
N GLY A 638 -1.47 -6.22 -12.43
CA GLY A 638 -2.54 -6.83 -11.64
C GLY A 638 -3.53 -7.59 -12.53
N ILE A 639 -4.81 -7.58 -12.15
CA ILE A 639 -5.88 -8.29 -12.85
C ILE A 639 -6.73 -7.29 -13.65
N LEU A 640 -6.86 -7.54 -14.95
CA LEU A 640 -7.80 -6.87 -15.84
C LEU A 640 -8.76 -7.91 -16.40
N THR A 641 -10.06 -7.81 -16.09
CA THR A 641 -11.05 -8.83 -16.51
C THR A 641 -12.36 -8.22 -16.99
N GLY A 642 -13.02 -8.87 -17.96
CA GLY A 642 -14.35 -8.46 -18.42
C GLY A 642 -14.40 -7.06 -19.02
N SER A 643 -13.30 -6.56 -19.58
CA SER A 643 -13.13 -5.14 -19.90
C SER A 643 -12.81 -4.92 -21.37
N TYR A 644 -13.05 -3.71 -21.90
CA TYR A 644 -12.79 -3.43 -23.30
C TYR A 644 -12.40 -2.00 -23.63
N SER A 645 -11.87 -1.78 -24.83
CA SER A 645 -11.56 -0.44 -25.34
C SER A 645 -11.94 -0.32 -26.81
N LYS A 646 -12.65 0.77 -27.14
CA LYS A 646 -12.90 1.24 -28.52
C LYS A 646 -12.07 2.48 -28.86
N ALA A 647 -11.22 2.89 -27.93
CA ALA A 647 -10.44 4.11 -27.98
C ALA A 647 -9.40 4.11 -29.11
N GLY A 648 -9.17 5.28 -29.72
CA GLY A 648 -8.09 5.48 -30.69
C GLY A 648 -6.77 5.72 -29.97
N VAL A 649 -5.77 4.85 -30.18
CA VAL A 649 -4.51 4.84 -29.43
C VAL A 649 -3.34 5.21 -30.33
N THR A 650 -2.63 6.28 -29.99
CA THR A 650 -1.36 6.66 -30.63
C THR A 650 -0.21 6.57 -29.63
N GLY A 651 0.93 6.02 -30.05
CA GLY A 651 2.14 6.13 -29.25
C GLY A 651 3.45 5.73 -29.91
N ARG A 652 4.51 5.59 -29.11
CA ARG A 652 5.84 5.24 -29.63
C ARG A 652 6.21 3.79 -29.40
N ASN A 653 6.08 3.28 -28.18
CA ASN A 653 6.58 1.96 -27.81
C ASN A 653 5.60 1.22 -26.88
N ALA A 654 5.40 -0.07 -27.13
CA ALA A 654 4.43 -0.91 -26.41
C ALA A 654 3.04 -0.27 -26.44
N VAL A 655 2.45 -0.23 -27.62
CA VAL A 655 1.15 0.40 -27.89
C VAL A 655 0.10 -0.68 -28.11
N GLY A 656 -0.95 -0.72 -27.29
CA GLY A 656 -2.00 -1.73 -27.36
C GLY A 656 -3.40 -1.14 -27.35
N GLY A 657 -4.34 -1.75 -28.08
CA GLY A 657 -5.72 -1.28 -28.11
C GLY A 657 -6.45 -1.38 -26.76
N LEU A 658 -6.04 -2.31 -25.89
CA LEU A 658 -6.53 -2.43 -24.51
C LEU A 658 -5.44 -2.11 -23.48
N VAL A 659 -4.29 -2.78 -23.59
CA VAL A 659 -3.17 -2.67 -22.64
C VAL A 659 -1.87 -2.32 -23.36
N GLY A 660 -1.18 -1.26 -22.93
CA GLY A 660 0.12 -0.93 -23.50
C GLY A 660 1.17 -2.01 -23.20
N ARG A 661 1.42 -2.25 -21.90
CA ARG A 661 2.33 -3.30 -21.43
C ARG A 661 1.73 -4.14 -20.30
N ASN A 662 1.81 -5.46 -20.46
CA ASN A 662 1.48 -6.44 -19.43
C ASN A 662 2.78 -7.02 -18.82
N SER A 663 3.02 -6.89 -17.51
CA SER A 663 4.36 -7.13 -16.93
C SER A 663 4.47 -7.46 -15.42
N PRO A 664 4.40 -8.74 -15.05
CA PRO A 664 3.46 -9.74 -15.54
C PRO A 664 2.10 -9.50 -14.87
N GLY A 665 1.06 -9.24 -15.65
CA GLY A 665 -0.32 -9.15 -15.16
C GLY A 665 -1.23 -10.13 -15.90
N GLU A 666 -2.50 -10.13 -15.53
CA GLU A 666 -3.53 -10.97 -16.12
C GLU A 666 -4.50 -10.10 -16.93
N VAL A 667 -4.75 -10.49 -18.18
CA VAL A 667 -5.77 -9.91 -19.05
C VAL A 667 -6.73 -11.03 -19.44
N LEU A 668 -7.94 -10.98 -18.92
CA LEU A 668 -8.90 -12.08 -18.98
C LEU A 668 -10.21 -11.60 -19.61
N ASN A 669 -10.86 -12.42 -20.44
CA ASN A 669 -12.22 -12.17 -20.92
C ASN A 669 -12.43 -10.72 -21.41
N SER A 670 -11.57 -10.23 -22.30
CA SER A 670 -11.47 -8.79 -22.62
C SER A 670 -11.17 -8.53 -24.08
N TYR A 671 -11.51 -7.34 -24.59
CA TYR A 671 -11.31 -7.05 -26.03
C TYR A 671 -10.94 -5.61 -26.39
N ALA A 672 -10.40 -5.45 -27.59
CA ALA A 672 -10.12 -4.14 -28.19
C ALA A 672 -10.74 -4.04 -29.60
N ALA A 673 -11.24 -2.85 -29.94
CA ALA A 673 -11.82 -2.58 -31.27
C ALA A 673 -11.46 -1.20 -31.84
N GLY A 674 -10.79 -0.34 -31.06
CA GLY A 674 -10.33 0.98 -31.53
C GLY A 674 -9.08 0.89 -32.41
N GLU A 675 -8.79 1.96 -33.16
CA GLU A 675 -7.59 2.09 -34.01
C GLU A 675 -6.31 2.20 -33.18
N VAL A 676 -5.21 1.61 -33.65
CA VAL A 676 -3.93 1.61 -32.92
C VAL A 676 -2.76 1.93 -33.85
N ALA A 677 -2.06 3.02 -33.52
CA ALA A 677 -0.88 3.49 -34.25
C ALA A 677 0.33 3.62 -33.31
N GLY A 678 1.48 3.06 -33.71
CA GLY A 678 2.73 3.30 -33.00
C GLY A 678 4.00 2.98 -33.77
N GLN A 679 5.16 3.13 -33.13
CA GLN A 679 6.45 2.86 -33.79
C GLN A 679 6.96 1.45 -33.50
N TRP A 680 6.97 1.04 -32.22
CA TRP A 680 7.57 -0.19 -31.72
C TRP A 680 6.58 -0.99 -30.87
N TYR A 681 6.54 -2.31 -31.07
CA TYR A 681 5.68 -3.26 -30.35
C TYR A 681 4.21 -2.82 -30.31
N VAL A 682 3.56 -2.89 -31.46
CA VAL A 682 2.16 -2.48 -31.61
C VAL A 682 1.28 -3.73 -31.69
N GLY A 683 0.34 -3.86 -30.76
CA GLY A 683 -0.59 -5.00 -30.70
C GLY A 683 -2.04 -4.53 -30.75
N GLY A 684 -2.90 -5.30 -31.43
CA GLY A 684 -4.33 -4.99 -31.44
C GLY A 684 -4.96 -4.99 -30.04
N LEU A 685 -4.58 -5.92 -29.17
CA LEU A 685 -5.01 -5.97 -27.77
C LEU A 685 -3.92 -5.47 -26.83
N VAL A 686 -2.73 -6.08 -26.89
CA VAL A 686 -1.61 -5.81 -25.98
C VAL A 686 -0.35 -5.42 -26.74
N GLY A 687 0.23 -4.26 -26.44
CA GLY A 687 1.46 -3.81 -27.09
C GLY A 687 2.65 -4.72 -26.80
N SER A 688 2.95 -4.94 -25.51
CA SER A 688 3.99 -5.87 -25.05
C SER A 688 3.50 -6.74 -23.91
N ASN A 689 3.59 -8.06 -24.08
CA ASN A 689 3.42 -9.05 -23.02
C ASN A 689 4.79 -9.52 -22.54
N SER A 690 5.27 -8.96 -21.43
CA SER A 690 6.62 -9.22 -20.95
C SER A 690 6.61 -10.14 -19.74
N GLU A 691 7.36 -11.23 -19.82
CA GLU A 691 7.92 -11.87 -18.64
C GLU A 691 8.90 -10.91 -17.94
N ARG A 692 9.05 -11.08 -16.63
CA ARG A 692 10.17 -10.49 -15.89
C ARG A 692 11.09 -11.64 -15.51
N SER A 693 12.40 -11.48 -15.69
CA SER A 693 13.39 -12.54 -15.47
C SER A 693 13.09 -13.38 -14.21
N GLY A 694 12.86 -14.68 -14.39
CA GLY A 694 12.54 -15.61 -13.29
C GLY A 694 11.05 -15.80 -12.97
N ARG A 695 10.13 -15.11 -13.65
CA ARG A 695 8.67 -15.24 -13.44
C ARG A 695 7.94 -15.95 -14.58
N SER A 696 6.76 -16.47 -14.27
CA SER A 696 5.75 -16.79 -15.28
C SER A 696 5.42 -15.55 -16.12
N PRO A 697 5.22 -15.71 -17.44
CA PRO A 697 4.81 -14.61 -18.30
C PRO A 697 3.45 -14.03 -17.89
N GLY A 698 3.18 -12.79 -18.29
CA GLY A 698 1.84 -12.24 -18.20
C GLY A 698 0.83 -13.11 -18.97
N ILE A 699 -0.36 -13.27 -18.40
CA ILE A 699 -1.41 -14.13 -18.94
C ILE A 699 -2.39 -13.28 -19.76
N ILE A 700 -2.71 -13.75 -20.97
CA ILE A 700 -3.79 -13.24 -21.81
C ILE A 700 -4.69 -14.43 -22.11
N LEU A 701 -5.93 -14.42 -21.63
CA LEU A 701 -6.84 -15.56 -21.72
C LEU A 701 -8.24 -15.13 -22.12
N ASN A 702 -8.82 -15.83 -23.10
CA ASN A 702 -10.17 -15.57 -23.61
C ASN A 702 -10.36 -14.12 -24.05
N CYS A 703 -9.38 -13.58 -24.76
CA CYS A 703 -9.42 -12.20 -25.25
C CYS A 703 -9.50 -12.13 -26.77
N TYR A 704 -9.97 -10.99 -27.29
CA TYR A 704 -9.88 -10.77 -28.73
C TYR A 704 -9.57 -9.34 -29.16
N SER A 705 -9.08 -9.19 -30.38
CA SER A 705 -8.90 -7.89 -31.05
C SER A 705 -9.67 -7.85 -32.36
N ALA A 706 -10.54 -6.85 -32.49
CA ALA A 706 -11.22 -6.43 -33.72
C ALA A 706 -10.74 -5.04 -34.18
N THR A 707 -9.56 -4.60 -33.72
CA THR A 707 -8.97 -3.31 -34.08
C THR A 707 -8.81 -3.14 -35.59
N ALA A 708 -9.40 -2.07 -36.11
CA ALA A 708 -9.18 -1.62 -37.48
C ALA A 708 -7.80 -0.94 -37.60
N MET A 709 -7.04 -1.30 -38.63
CA MET A 709 -5.77 -0.65 -39.02
C MET A 709 -4.68 -0.59 -37.93
N LEU A 710 -3.74 -1.56 -37.96
CA LEU A 710 -2.51 -1.50 -37.16
C LEU A 710 -1.37 -0.85 -37.95
N ALA A 711 -0.93 0.33 -37.51
CA ALA A 711 0.22 1.04 -38.10
C ALA A 711 1.47 0.97 -37.20
N GLY A 712 2.59 0.46 -37.74
CA GLY A 712 3.89 0.41 -37.04
C GLY A 712 4.92 -0.54 -37.66
N TYR A 713 6.17 -0.50 -37.19
CA TYR A 713 7.28 -1.30 -37.73
C TYR A 713 7.28 -2.76 -37.26
N GLN A 714 6.93 -3.00 -35.99
CA GLN A 714 6.79 -4.33 -35.40
C GLN A 714 5.38 -4.46 -34.85
N THR A 715 4.50 -5.06 -35.65
CA THR A 715 3.06 -5.16 -35.40
C THR A 715 2.65 -6.62 -35.25
N GLY A 716 1.80 -6.91 -34.27
CA GLY A 716 1.11 -8.18 -34.14
C GLY A 716 -0.39 -7.97 -34.05
N GLY A 717 -1.17 -8.84 -34.69
CA GLY A 717 -2.63 -8.70 -34.74
C GLY A 717 -3.30 -8.69 -33.36
N LEU A 718 -2.80 -9.49 -32.42
CA LEU A 718 -3.23 -9.48 -31.02
C LEU A 718 -2.18 -8.87 -30.08
N VAL A 719 -0.94 -9.36 -30.17
CA VAL A 719 0.18 -8.99 -29.29
C VAL A 719 1.37 -8.51 -30.12
N GLY A 720 1.85 -7.30 -29.81
CA GLY A 720 2.95 -6.66 -30.57
C GLY A 720 4.32 -7.27 -30.31
N ALA A 721 4.61 -7.64 -29.07
CA ALA A 721 5.80 -8.41 -28.67
C ALA A 721 5.52 -9.26 -27.43
N SER A 722 6.09 -10.47 -27.38
CA SER A 722 6.03 -11.34 -26.20
C SER A 722 7.40 -11.93 -25.88
N THR A 723 7.83 -11.93 -24.62
CA THR A 723 9.13 -12.53 -24.25
C THR A 723 9.04 -14.00 -23.83
N ALA A 724 7.85 -14.52 -23.55
CA ALA A 724 7.55 -15.94 -23.37
C ALA A 724 6.08 -16.25 -23.76
N GLY A 725 5.64 -17.52 -23.67
CA GLY A 725 4.24 -17.94 -23.88
C GLY A 725 3.27 -17.25 -22.90
N GLY A 726 1.99 -17.64 -22.85
CA GLY A 726 1.02 -17.01 -21.93
C GLY A 726 -0.22 -16.41 -22.59
N VAL A 727 -0.40 -16.65 -23.90
CA VAL A 727 -1.61 -16.25 -24.63
C VAL A 727 -2.42 -17.50 -24.94
N TYR A 728 -3.64 -17.58 -24.43
CA TYR A 728 -4.50 -18.75 -24.47
C TYR A 728 -5.89 -18.38 -24.96
N ASN A 729 -6.49 -19.23 -25.80
CA ASN A 729 -7.87 -19.09 -26.27
C ASN A 729 -8.23 -17.68 -26.76
N SER A 730 -7.27 -17.00 -27.38
CA SER A 730 -7.38 -15.58 -27.72
C SER A 730 -7.15 -15.34 -29.20
N PHE A 731 -7.91 -14.41 -29.78
CA PHE A 731 -8.08 -14.30 -31.23
C PHE A 731 -7.90 -12.87 -31.73
N TRP A 732 -7.49 -12.71 -32.98
CA TRP A 732 -7.60 -11.42 -33.64
C TRP A 732 -8.18 -11.57 -35.04
N ASP A 733 -8.86 -10.52 -35.49
CA ASP A 733 -9.37 -10.44 -36.84
C ASP A 733 -8.26 -10.08 -37.84
N ILE A 734 -7.92 -10.98 -38.75
CA ILE A 734 -6.85 -10.78 -39.73
C ILE A 734 -7.24 -9.79 -40.84
N GLU A 735 -8.53 -9.62 -41.11
CA GLU A 735 -9.06 -8.77 -42.16
C GLU A 735 -9.23 -7.33 -41.66
N ALA A 736 -9.78 -7.14 -40.46
CA ALA A 736 -9.91 -5.83 -39.82
C ALA A 736 -8.54 -5.21 -39.51
N SER A 737 -7.62 -6.01 -38.99
CA SER A 737 -6.29 -5.53 -38.61
C SER A 737 -5.32 -5.38 -39.79
N GLY A 738 -5.58 -6.10 -40.89
CA GLY A 738 -4.65 -6.25 -42.00
C GLY A 738 -3.38 -7.04 -41.66
N ARG A 739 -3.39 -7.84 -40.58
CA ARG A 739 -2.23 -8.59 -40.08
C ARG A 739 -2.53 -10.09 -39.99
N ILE A 740 -1.68 -10.88 -40.65
CA ILE A 740 -1.74 -12.35 -40.61
C ILE A 740 -0.83 -12.99 -39.54
N VAL A 741 -0.06 -12.17 -38.80
CA VAL A 741 0.88 -12.62 -37.75
C VAL A 741 0.68 -11.86 -36.44
N SER A 742 1.01 -12.51 -35.33
CA SER A 742 1.00 -11.98 -33.98
C SER A 742 2.04 -12.74 -33.14
N TRP A 743 2.57 -12.14 -32.07
CA TRP A 743 3.46 -12.85 -31.13
C TRP A 743 2.73 -13.89 -30.27
N GLY A 744 1.40 -13.82 -30.20
CA GLY A 744 0.55 -14.79 -29.53
C GLY A 744 -0.91 -14.70 -29.98
N GLY A 745 -1.70 -15.71 -29.63
CA GLY A 745 -3.08 -15.87 -30.07
C GLY A 745 -3.22 -16.56 -31.41
N THR A 746 -4.44 -16.64 -31.94
CA THR A 746 -4.77 -17.24 -33.24
C THR A 746 -5.52 -16.26 -34.13
N GLY A 747 -5.06 -16.06 -35.37
CA GLY A 747 -5.74 -15.20 -36.34
C GLY A 747 -6.98 -15.88 -36.89
N LYS A 748 -8.06 -15.12 -37.04
CA LYS A 748 -9.36 -15.55 -37.57
C LYS A 748 -9.86 -14.55 -38.61
N THR A 749 -10.60 -15.03 -39.60
CA THR A 749 -11.32 -14.16 -40.54
C THR A 749 -12.48 -13.46 -39.84
N THR A 750 -13.02 -12.39 -40.43
CA THR A 750 -14.20 -11.69 -39.89
C THR A 750 -15.37 -12.65 -39.70
N ALA A 751 -15.61 -13.51 -40.68
CA ALA A 751 -16.68 -14.50 -40.61
C ALA A 751 -16.50 -15.49 -39.45
N GLU A 752 -15.27 -15.97 -39.20
CA GLU A 752 -14.97 -16.84 -38.05
C GLU A 752 -15.11 -16.08 -36.73
N MET A 753 -14.66 -14.82 -36.67
CA MET A 753 -14.79 -13.95 -35.49
C MET A 753 -16.25 -13.60 -35.15
N GLN A 754 -17.16 -13.73 -36.12
CA GLN A 754 -18.60 -13.52 -35.95
C GLN A 754 -19.38 -14.83 -35.78
N THR A 755 -18.67 -15.95 -35.65
CA THR A 755 -19.28 -17.28 -35.49
C THR A 755 -19.10 -17.78 -34.05
N THR A 756 -20.19 -17.95 -33.31
CA THR A 756 -20.20 -18.44 -31.91
C THR A 756 -19.41 -19.74 -31.72
N GLY A 757 -19.49 -20.67 -32.68
CA GLY A 757 -18.77 -21.95 -32.64
C GLY A 757 -17.24 -21.79 -32.51
N THR A 758 -16.67 -20.73 -33.10
CA THR A 758 -15.23 -20.44 -33.01
C THR A 758 -14.75 -20.30 -31.56
N PHE A 759 -15.56 -19.67 -30.72
CA PHE A 759 -15.22 -19.36 -29.33
C PHE A 759 -15.62 -20.50 -28.38
N LEU A 760 -16.75 -21.16 -28.64
CA LEU A 760 -17.18 -22.35 -27.90
C LEU A 760 -16.16 -23.49 -27.99
N ASP A 761 -15.60 -23.72 -29.18
CA ASP A 761 -14.57 -24.74 -29.40
C ASP A 761 -13.27 -24.41 -28.65
N ALA A 762 -13.04 -23.14 -28.34
CA ALA A 762 -11.92 -22.66 -27.55
C ALA A 762 -12.21 -22.62 -26.03
N GLY A 763 -13.39 -23.07 -25.60
CA GLY A 763 -13.78 -23.12 -24.19
C GLY A 763 -14.33 -21.82 -23.63
N TRP A 764 -14.81 -20.89 -24.46
CA TRP A 764 -15.45 -19.67 -23.96
C TRP A 764 -16.84 -20.00 -23.39
N ASP A 765 -17.22 -19.26 -22.34
CA ASP A 765 -18.51 -19.36 -21.68
C ASP A 765 -19.51 -18.38 -22.32
N PHE A 766 -20.45 -18.90 -23.09
CA PHE A 766 -21.46 -18.14 -23.84
C PHE A 766 -22.85 -18.40 -23.27
N VAL A 767 -23.72 -17.39 -23.39
CA VAL A 767 -25.14 -17.52 -23.02
C VAL A 767 -25.78 -18.79 -23.59
N ASN A 768 -26.47 -19.51 -22.73
CA ASN A 768 -27.18 -20.76 -23.05
C ASN A 768 -26.28 -21.96 -23.37
N GLU A 769 -24.99 -21.92 -23.02
CA GLU A 769 -24.10 -23.08 -22.97
C GLU A 769 -23.77 -23.42 -21.50
N THR A 770 -23.57 -24.69 -21.18
CA THR A 770 -23.24 -25.11 -19.79
C THR A 770 -21.99 -25.98 -19.69
N LYS A 771 -21.44 -26.40 -20.83
CA LYS A 771 -20.26 -27.27 -20.90
C LYS A 771 -18.97 -26.55 -20.54
N ASN A 772 -18.89 -25.25 -20.79
CA ASN A 772 -17.68 -24.44 -20.65
C ASN A 772 -17.73 -23.46 -19.47
N GLY A 773 -18.79 -23.49 -18.67
CA GLY A 773 -19.04 -22.55 -17.58
C GLY A 773 -20.54 -22.37 -17.38
N THR A 774 -20.91 -21.62 -16.34
CA THR A 774 -22.30 -21.20 -16.07
C THR A 774 -22.36 -19.71 -15.75
N GLU A 775 -21.29 -18.98 -16.04
CA GLU A 775 -21.17 -17.53 -15.78
C GLU A 775 -21.76 -16.71 -16.93
N ASP A 776 -22.02 -17.33 -18.09
CA ASP A 776 -22.66 -16.72 -19.26
C ASP A 776 -21.97 -15.40 -19.65
N ILE A 777 -20.64 -15.42 -19.85
CA ILE A 777 -19.83 -14.20 -20.01
C ILE A 777 -20.12 -13.49 -21.35
N TRP A 778 -20.23 -14.25 -22.44
CA TRP A 778 -20.28 -13.73 -23.81
C TRP A 778 -21.64 -13.98 -24.50
N CYS A 779 -22.05 -13.07 -25.39
CA CYS A 779 -23.10 -13.27 -26.39
C CYS A 779 -22.63 -12.84 -27.77
N ILE A 780 -23.22 -13.41 -28.82
CA ILE A 780 -23.37 -12.74 -30.12
C ILE A 780 -24.87 -12.44 -30.22
N CYS A 781 -25.22 -11.20 -29.93
CA CYS A 781 -26.60 -10.80 -29.68
C CYS A 781 -27.38 -10.48 -30.99
N GLU A 782 -26.68 -10.14 -32.07
CA GLU A 782 -27.22 -10.04 -33.43
C GLU A 782 -26.23 -10.72 -34.40
N GLU A 783 -26.71 -11.52 -35.35
CA GLU A 783 -25.83 -12.14 -36.35
C GLU A 783 -25.98 -11.43 -37.72
N PRO A 784 -24.85 -11.05 -38.38
CA PRO A 784 -23.45 -11.23 -37.97
C PRO A 784 -22.86 -10.07 -37.14
N ASP A 785 -22.32 -10.35 -35.95
CA ASP A 785 -21.58 -9.40 -35.10
C ASP A 785 -20.49 -10.11 -34.26
N TYR A 786 -19.57 -9.35 -33.66
CA TYR A 786 -18.52 -9.86 -32.77
C TYR A 786 -19.08 -10.22 -31.39
N PRO A 787 -18.39 -11.10 -30.61
CA PRO A 787 -18.78 -11.38 -29.23
C PRO A 787 -18.79 -10.11 -28.39
N THR A 788 -19.85 -9.91 -27.62
CA THR A 788 -19.96 -8.86 -26.61
C THR A 788 -20.33 -9.49 -25.27
N PHE A 789 -20.26 -8.74 -24.18
CA PHE A 789 -20.65 -9.27 -22.87
C PHE A 789 -22.18 -9.42 -22.75
N ALA A 790 -22.66 -10.51 -22.16
CA ALA A 790 -24.09 -10.81 -22.10
C ALA A 790 -24.83 -10.17 -20.90
N GLY A 791 -25.97 -9.50 -21.15
CA GLY A 791 -27.10 -9.29 -20.20
C GLY A 791 -26.95 -8.33 -18.99
N LYS A 792 -28.09 -7.72 -18.57
CA LYS A 792 -28.28 -6.60 -17.60
C LYS A 792 -27.31 -6.55 -16.39
N GLY A 793 -26.54 -5.47 -16.31
CA GLY A 793 -25.55 -5.20 -15.26
C GLY A 793 -24.23 -4.67 -15.82
N LEU A 794 -24.04 -4.80 -17.13
CA LEU A 794 -23.06 -4.07 -17.92
C LEU A 794 -23.75 -2.82 -18.50
N PRO A 795 -23.15 -1.62 -18.48
CA PRO A 795 -23.80 -0.45 -19.02
C PRO A 795 -23.93 -0.65 -20.53
N GLN A 796 -25.11 -0.43 -21.09
CA GLN A 796 -25.25 -0.30 -22.54
C GLN A 796 -24.47 0.92 -23.07
#